data_AF-A0AAD2K7H5-F1
#
_entry.id   AF-A0AAD2K7H5-F1
#
_cell.length_a   1.000
_cell.length_b   1.000
_cell.length_c   1.000
_cell.angle_alpha   90.00
_cell.angle_beta   90.00
_cell.angle_gamma   90.00
#
_symmetry.space_group_name_H-M   'P 1'
#
loop_
_entity.id
_entity.type
_entity.pdbx_description
1 polymer ?
#
loop_
_entity_poly.entity_id
_entity_poly.type
_entity_poly.pdbx_seq_one_letter_code
_entity_poly.pdbx_strand_id
1 'polypeptide(L)'
;MVALSAFLLAVSLAATHTAQAAITVYHANDQHAFTTSTTSSPGASAGAQATYVGPAAYNPSTLVPPPVPTPTVLTTLPIQLQSQGTPNLGIPQKGSFFGFSIEMSVTNQVLGKNSSLLQVPFLNLMANIQQRAGSIMIRVGGNTQESATLVPVGQIPNGRILQKNLTGVTGTTQTPPLDFTPDLLYLMRNISTLVNAHWFLGVPWFITQPFDLAIVKAADEILGDYLLGLQAGNEPDMYTLHGHRPTTYSQFDYMGEFSDFLTQLSASGNDPTGRAAANLIGPNIATFAWTLESVWDAGFVDKFGQNLAYLAAEKYPADNCGATFGSGNAINPQSVLPDYLNHAGHVNLLNQYLNSTMYAQSKNKPFLMFETNTASCGGFLGISDSFAAALWGVDYALLMAHSNFSGAMFHIGGENVFYNPFTAPPTNQSSFRQWTIGPIYYSALVVAEALGASNQTQVLNLGVPGLSDFTPLYGLYENGVPKRVAIINYIDDPSGANDVHAVISIAGWTAPNSVKVKYLAAASVVQKGNITWAGQTFGGVFESDGRPMGTEVIQTVNCDTTAQTCTVVVPAPGMALVFLSDDAQTESGGMPSMTFSTSAHTKFKNTGAYGRSGCPRDVERDEDVRVWPGGNQQAPECGTECAGVGRHARPRGSCCDLDGDGAVVVWVERPSHSHTLSPRDAISCATLPPLSPPAPKANKLGLVLLPHSPSITSPMRVPSRYLRLVGLLACVAVIAGAGRYLTLAFDRVLPRAYVPPPETLELGHPTFADVREYERGLEQHRRFSSAFGRRYVYFPREAWGTGWNNVFQEQLLNTHLAFLADRGYVFADYIARDHPPFPDLLPNGTRAHLHVPMNAFTAGPTGGGAWGAGHSAKRTRGVSKEWWDVVCPPERVHTVDLGETNTELGIGGETSGLDIMTRWATKLRRIDAECVEVSGGTPFNYEFIITDRMLSLWPSYGSSPTLTQFTWSALVTRAIARNFAVFSHSADTPPRPLQPHLSRWLRFPGTGEASSPFPLSAFRPLPVSAPAIPGLLALHIRRGDFGEHCPRLAAESLDYNTWNLLGRPTPGGGPAPLLPDYRNGSDDVREAVMRHCWPALESVLARIAHIRALHPGLEDVFVATNAEREWLDALEAELSKAGWRGVATSLDLRLAPDEAAVSHAVDMGILGAAEVFIGQGYSSLTSNVVQLRLAGGRAPATNRFW
;
A
#
# COMPACT_ATOMS: atom_id res chain seq x y z
N MET A 1 -20.12 -62.31 -27.66
CA MET A 1 -19.41 -61.36 -26.79
C MET A 1 -18.46 -60.44 -27.57
N VAL A 2 -17.52 -60.94 -28.40
CA VAL A 2 -16.58 -60.07 -29.16
C VAL A 2 -17.28 -58.99 -30.02
N ALA A 3 -18.40 -59.31 -30.67
CA ALA A 3 -19.14 -58.37 -31.52
C ALA A 3 -19.75 -57.16 -30.78
N LEU A 4 -20.04 -57.27 -29.46
CA LEU A 4 -20.62 -56.17 -28.69
C LEU A 4 -19.57 -55.10 -28.36
N SER A 5 -18.34 -55.54 -28.07
CA SER A 5 -17.20 -54.65 -27.84
C SER A 5 -16.84 -53.83 -29.08
N ALA A 6 -16.94 -54.43 -30.28
CA ALA A 6 -16.69 -53.73 -31.54
C ALA A 6 -17.73 -52.62 -31.80
N PHE A 7 -19.01 -52.86 -31.51
CA PHE A 7 -20.07 -51.88 -31.72
C PHE A 7 -19.96 -50.70 -30.74
N LEU A 8 -19.67 -50.97 -29.47
CA LEU A 8 -19.45 -49.93 -28.46
C LEU A 8 -18.23 -49.05 -28.79
N LEU A 9 -17.13 -49.64 -29.26
CA LEU A 9 -15.93 -48.88 -29.64
C LEU A 9 -16.18 -47.99 -30.87
N ALA A 10 -16.93 -48.48 -31.86
CA ALA A 10 -17.31 -47.71 -33.04
C ALA A 10 -18.19 -46.48 -32.68
N VAL A 11 -19.15 -46.64 -31.75
CA VAL A 11 -19.97 -45.52 -31.28
C VAL A 11 -19.12 -44.47 -30.54
N SER A 12 -18.13 -44.88 -29.73
CA SER A 12 -17.24 -43.92 -29.05
C SER A 12 -16.32 -43.12 -29.99
N LEU A 13 -15.99 -43.66 -31.17
CA LEU A 13 -15.13 -43.00 -32.17
C LEU A 13 -15.90 -42.08 -33.15
N ALA A 14 -17.24 -42.14 -33.16
CA ALA A 14 -18.09 -41.27 -33.98
C ALA A 14 -18.51 -39.97 -33.27
N ALA A 15 -18.28 -39.85 -31.96
CA ALA A 15 -18.77 -38.75 -31.13
C ALA A 15 -17.77 -37.58 -30.93
N THR A 16 -16.58 -37.63 -31.55
CA THR A 16 -15.45 -36.74 -31.23
C THR A 16 -15.14 -35.67 -32.28
N HIS A 17 -16.15 -35.16 -32.99
CA HIS A 17 -16.05 -33.90 -33.73
C HIS A 17 -17.35 -33.07 -33.64
N THR A 18 -17.24 -31.75 -33.82
CA THR A 18 -18.33 -30.75 -33.77
C THR A 18 -19.07 -30.58 -32.44
N ALA A 19 -18.32 -30.21 -31.39
CA ALA A 19 -18.87 -29.56 -30.20
C ALA A 19 -17.97 -28.41 -29.75
N GLN A 20 -18.02 -27.26 -30.45
CA GLN A 20 -17.47 -26.00 -29.94
C GLN A 20 -18.40 -25.44 -28.85
N ALA A 21 -18.39 -26.07 -27.68
CA ALA A 21 -19.08 -25.58 -26.50
C ALA A 21 -18.31 -24.35 -25.97
N ALA A 22 -18.69 -23.16 -26.43
CA ALA A 22 -18.20 -21.90 -25.89
C ALA A 22 -18.59 -21.80 -24.40
N ILE A 23 -17.60 -21.87 -23.51
CA ILE A 23 -17.82 -21.67 -22.07
C ILE A 23 -18.14 -20.19 -21.87
N THR A 24 -19.44 -19.87 -21.87
CA THR A 24 -19.92 -18.52 -21.54
C THR A 24 -19.83 -18.34 -20.03
N VAL A 25 -18.65 -17.93 -19.56
CA VAL A 25 -18.48 -17.47 -18.18
C VAL A 25 -19.20 -16.13 -18.06
N TYR A 26 -20.27 -16.09 -17.27
CA TYR A 26 -20.94 -14.83 -16.91
C TYR A 26 -20.06 -14.07 -15.91
N HIS A 27 -19.07 -13.35 -16.42
CA HIS A 27 -18.33 -12.37 -15.63
C HIS A 27 -19.27 -11.23 -15.23
N ALA A 28 -19.24 -10.84 -13.95
CA ALA A 28 -19.84 -9.58 -13.54
C ALA A 28 -19.04 -8.43 -14.14
N ASN A 29 -19.74 -7.42 -14.68
CA ASN A 29 -19.11 -6.27 -15.34
C ASN A 29 -18.43 -5.35 -14.33
N ASP A 30 -17.16 -5.58 -14.03
CA ASP A 30 -16.22 -4.48 -13.74
C ASP A 30 -14.76 -4.90 -13.95
N GLN A 31 -13.97 -4.02 -14.59
CA GLN A 31 -12.51 -4.11 -14.77
C GLN A 31 -11.92 -5.44 -15.32
N HIS A 32 -12.12 -5.69 -16.63
CA HIS A 32 -11.18 -6.55 -17.36
C HIS A 32 -9.88 -5.80 -17.68
N ALA A 33 -8.73 -6.47 -17.48
CA ALA A 33 -7.45 -6.02 -18.02
C ALA A 33 -7.39 -6.21 -19.55
N PHE A 34 -6.60 -5.38 -20.24
CA PHE A 34 -6.32 -5.57 -21.67
C PHE A 34 -5.64 -6.93 -21.89
N THR A 35 -6.17 -7.73 -22.81
CA THR A 35 -5.70 -9.11 -23.04
C THR A 35 -4.43 -9.14 -23.88
N THR A 36 -3.26 -9.05 -23.24
CA THR A 36 -1.94 -9.18 -23.89
C THR A 36 -1.64 -10.63 -24.30
N SER A 37 -2.29 -11.12 -25.35
CA SER A 37 -1.99 -12.44 -25.94
C SER A 37 -0.73 -12.36 -26.82
N THR A 38 0.44 -12.23 -26.20
CA THR A 38 1.73 -12.20 -26.90
C THR A 38 2.08 -13.57 -27.49
N THR A 39 1.65 -13.84 -28.73
CA THR A 39 1.99 -15.06 -29.46
C THR A 39 3.44 -15.01 -29.94
N SER A 40 4.36 -15.57 -29.16
CA SER A 40 5.77 -15.70 -29.55
C SER A 40 5.95 -16.73 -30.69
N SER A 41 6.26 -16.27 -31.90
CA SER A 41 6.79 -17.15 -32.95
C SER A 41 8.24 -17.58 -32.64
N PRO A 42 8.65 -18.82 -32.99
CA PRO A 42 9.88 -19.41 -32.47
C PRO A 42 11.14 -18.91 -33.19
N GLY A 43 12.15 -18.43 -32.45
CA GLY A 43 13.35 -17.86 -33.08
C GLY A 43 14.63 -17.65 -32.24
N ALA A 44 14.70 -18.07 -30.97
CA ALA A 44 15.95 -18.01 -30.19
C ALA A 44 15.98 -19.07 -29.07
N SER A 45 17.15 -19.65 -28.79
CA SER A 45 17.30 -20.72 -27.80
C SER A 45 17.66 -20.18 -26.40
N ALA A 46 16.63 -19.87 -25.62
CA ALA A 46 16.71 -19.77 -24.15
C ALA A 46 15.72 -20.79 -23.54
N GLY A 47 16.02 -21.28 -22.33
CA GLY A 47 15.16 -22.26 -21.64
C GLY A 47 13.75 -21.72 -21.44
N ALA A 48 12.73 -22.56 -21.62
CA ALA A 48 11.33 -22.15 -21.69
C ALA A 48 10.85 -21.42 -20.43
N GLN A 49 10.87 -20.08 -20.47
CA GLN A 49 10.22 -19.24 -19.48
C GLN A 49 8.70 -19.33 -19.64
N ALA A 50 7.97 -19.38 -18.53
CA ALA A 50 6.52 -19.23 -18.57
C ALA A 50 6.17 -17.79 -18.97
N THR A 51 5.22 -17.61 -19.89
CA THR A 51 4.78 -16.29 -20.34
C THR A 51 4.28 -15.48 -19.14
N TYR A 52 4.85 -14.29 -18.93
CA TYR A 52 4.40 -13.36 -17.92
C TYR A 52 3.02 -12.79 -18.29
N VAL A 53 2.08 -12.82 -17.33
CA VAL A 53 0.66 -12.43 -17.53
C VAL A 53 0.19 -11.32 -16.58
N GLY A 54 1.12 -10.57 -15.99
CA GLY A 54 0.81 -9.38 -15.18
C GLY A 54 0.87 -8.08 -15.99
N PRO A 55 0.64 -6.91 -15.35
CA PRO A 55 0.78 -5.61 -15.99
C PRO A 55 2.22 -5.33 -16.43
N ALA A 56 2.38 -4.67 -17.58
CA ALA A 56 3.68 -4.44 -18.23
C ALA A 56 4.71 -3.79 -17.30
N ALA A 57 4.29 -2.81 -16.48
CA ALA A 57 5.15 -2.07 -15.54
C ALA A 57 5.85 -2.93 -14.46
N TYR A 58 5.49 -4.22 -14.34
CA TYR A 58 6.03 -5.15 -13.34
C TYR A 58 6.61 -6.42 -13.98
N ASN A 59 6.89 -6.42 -15.28
CA ASN A 59 7.41 -7.58 -16.01
C ASN A 59 8.91 -7.80 -15.70
N PRO A 60 9.32 -8.95 -15.12
CA PRO A 60 10.71 -9.20 -14.72
C PRO A 60 11.63 -9.59 -15.89
N SER A 61 11.11 -9.92 -17.08
CA SER A 61 11.93 -10.41 -18.20
C SER A 61 12.89 -9.35 -18.75
N THR A 62 14.18 -9.63 -18.71
CA THR A 62 15.26 -8.81 -19.28
C THR A 62 15.59 -9.22 -20.71
N LEU A 63 16.28 -8.33 -21.44
CA LEU A 63 16.94 -8.67 -22.71
C LEU A 63 18.36 -9.21 -22.44
N VAL A 64 19.06 -9.63 -23.51
CA VAL A 64 20.51 -9.84 -23.53
C VAL A 64 21.17 -8.49 -23.90
N PRO A 65 22.20 -8.03 -23.17
CA PRO A 65 22.90 -6.79 -23.52
C PRO A 65 23.68 -6.95 -24.83
N PRO A 66 23.94 -5.86 -25.59
CA PRO A 66 24.78 -5.92 -26.78
C PRO A 66 26.22 -6.35 -26.42
N PRO A 67 26.95 -7.00 -27.35
CA PRO A 67 28.36 -7.30 -27.13
C PRO A 67 29.20 -6.01 -27.08
N VAL A 68 30.29 -6.04 -26.30
CA VAL A 68 31.29 -4.97 -26.23
C VAL A 68 31.76 -4.57 -27.64
N PRO A 69 31.83 -3.26 -27.98
CA PRO A 69 32.21 -2.80 -29.31
C PRO A 69 33.58 -3.32 -29.79
N THR A 70 33.69 -3.60 -31.09
CA THR A 70 34.95 -4.03 -31.72
C THR A 70 35.24 -3.21 -32.99
N PRO A 71 36.47 -2.68 -33.19
CA PRO A 71 37.57 -2.64 -32.23
C PRO A 71 37.23 -1.84 -30.95
N THR A 72 38.01 -2.06 -29.88
CA THR A 72 37.81 -1.37 -28.60
C THR A 72 37.86 0.14 -28.73
N VAL A 73 36.97 0.83 -28.03
CA VAL A 73 36.83 2.30 -28.07
C VAL A 73 37.99 3.01 -27.35
N LEU A 74 38.11 4.33 -27.56
CA LEU A 74 39.04 5.16 -26.80
C LEU A 74 38.49 5.38 -25.37
N THR A 75 39.04 4.67 -24.39
CA THR A 75 38.65 4.78 -22.97
C THR A 75 39.22 6.02 -22.28
N THR A 76 40.34 6.60 -22.76
CA THR A 76 40.92 7.81 -22.17
C THR A 76 40.54 9.05 -22.97
N LEU A 77 39.69 9.91 -22.41
CA LEU A 77 39.11 11.07 -23.10
C LEU A 77 39.69 12.40 -22.58
N PRO A 78 40.46 13.14 -23.39
CA PRO A 78 40.96 14.47 -23.03
C PRO A 78 39.86 15.53 -23.22
N ILE A 79 39.24 15.95 -22.12
CA ILE A 79 38.15 16.94 -22.13
C ILE A 79 38.75 18.34 -21.90
N GLN A 80 38.63 19.20 -22.90
CA GLN A 80 39.13 20.58 -22.90
C GLN A 80 37.96 21.56 -22.88
N LEU A 81 37.75 22.23 -21.75
CA LEU A 81 36.69 23.24 -21.58
C LEU A 81 37.25 24.66 -21.74
N GLN A 82 36.42 25.60 -22.19
CA GLN A 82 36.74 27.03 -22.22
C GLN A 82 36.20 27.70 -20.96
N SER A 83 36.97 28.59 -20.34
CA SER A 83 36.54 29.31 -19.11
C SER A 83 35.62 30.51 -19.39
N GLN A 84 35.66 31.03 -20.62
CA GLN A 84 34.87 32.15 -21.14
C GLN A 84 34.70 32.02 -22.66
N GLY A 85 33.65 32.61 -23.20
CA GLY A 85 33.48 32.79 -24.65
C GLY A 85 33.08 31.55 -25.46
N THR A 86 32.67 30.48 -24.79
CA THR A 86 32.28 29.20 -25.40
C THR A 86 31.19 29.41 -26.47
N PRO A 87 31.43 29.06 -27.75
CA PRO A 87 30.42 29.13 -28.79
C PRO A 87 29.40 27.99 -28.69
N ASN A 88 28.28 28.13 -29.39
CA ASN A 88 27.25 27.08 -29.57
C ASN A 88 26.61 26.55 -28.27
N LEU A 89 26.69 27.29 -27.17
CA LEU A 89 25.87 27.05 -25.98
C LEU A 89 24.37 27.12 -26.36
N GLY A 90 23.57 26.18 -25.87
CA GLY A 90 22.11 26.27 -25.96
C GLY A 90 21.55 27.45 -25.14
N ILE A 91 20.25 27.71 -25.23
CA ILE A 91 19.58 28.71 -24.37
C ILE A 91 19.77 28.41 -22.87
N PRO A 92 19.69 29.44 -21.99
CA PRO A 92 19.59 29.22 -20.55
C PRO A 92 18.37 28.35 -20.22
N GLN A 93 18.62 27.22 -19.56
CA GLN A 93 17.60 26.24 -19.21
C GLN A 93 17.10 26.42 -17.78
N LYS A 94 15.81 26.15 -17.59
CA LYS A 94 15.24 25.98 -16.25
C LYS A 94 15.66 24.66 -15.64
N GLY A 95 15.83 24.61 -14.32
CA GLY A 95 16.04 23.33 -13.62
C GLY A 95 14.91 22.33 -13.87
N SER A 96 13.69 22.85 -14.02
CA SER A 96 12.46 22.09 -14.29
C SER A 96 12.32 21.57 -15.73
N PHE A 97 13.40 21.57 -16.54
CA PHE A 97 13.39 21.16 -17.94
C PHE A 97 12.82 19.75 -18.15
N PHE A 98 13.24 18.81 -17.29
CA PHE A 98 12.75 17.43 -17.30
C PHE A 98 11.42 17.38 -16.52
N GLY A 99 10.32 17.32 -17.26
CA GLY A 99 8.97 17.20 -16.72
C GLY A 99 8.33 15.86 -17.07
N PHE A 100 7.05 15.74 -16.71
CA PHE A 100 6.27 14.53 -16.94
C PHE A 100 4.98 14.83 -17.72
N SER A 101 4.59 13.94 -18.63
CA SER A 101 3.23 13.92 -19.18
C SER A 101 2.44 12.80 -18.51
N ILE A 102 1.22 13.07 -18.09
CA ILE A 102 0.33 12.09 -17.46
C ILE A 102 -0.93 11.98 -18.31
N GLU A 103 -1.21 10.78 -18.81
CA GLU A 103 -2.46 10.46 -19.50
C GLU A 103 -3.64 10.80 -18.57
N MET A 104 -4.56 11.66 -19.01
CA MET A 104 -5.58 12.27 -18.14
C MET A 104 -6.39 11.19 -17.39
N SER A 105 -6.68 10.09 -18.08
CA SER A 105 -7.39 8.94 -17.54
C SER A 105 -6.65 8.07 -16.50
N VAL A 106 -5.38 8.36 -16.15
CA VAL A 106 -4.65 7.72 -15.03
C VAL A 106 -4.26 8.69 -13.90
N THR A 107 -4.64 9.98 -14.00
CA THR A 107 -4.36 10.98 -12.96
C THR A 107 -4.89 10.58 -11.58
N ASN A 108 -6.03 9.88 -11.49
CA ASN A 108 -6.57 9.40 -10.22
C ASN A 108 -5.78 8.23 -9.57
N GLN A 109 -4.88 7.59 -10.34
CA GLN A 109 -3.93 6.59 -9.85
C GLN A 109 -2.63 7.27 -9.40
N VAL A 110 -2.16 8.25 -10.17
CA VAL A 110 -0.84 8.89 -10.00
C VAL A 110 -0.86 10.07 -9.03
N LEU A 111 -1.84 10.96 -9.11
CA LEU A 111 -1.86 12.21 -8.35
C LEU A 111 -2.59 12.07 -7.00
N GLY A 112 -3.73 11.37 -6.99
CA GLY A 112 -4.60 11.23 -5.82
C GLY A 112 -5.97 10.68 -6.19
N LYS A 113 -6.65 10.03 -5.23
CA LYS A 113 -8.01 9.47 -5.48
C LYS A 113 -9.06 10.56 -5.70
N ASN A 114 -8.87 11.68 -5.02
CA ASN A 114 -9.63 12.93 -5.06
C ASN A 114 -8.77 14.04 -4.41
N SER A 115 -9.20 15.29 -4.43
CA SER A 115 -8.44 16.45 -3.91
C SER A 115 -8.09 16.37 -2.41
N SER A 116 -8.81 15.54 -1.65
CA SER A 116 -8.59 15.27 -0.22
C SER A 116 -7.68 14.06 0.03
N LEU A 117 -7.27 13.32 -1.01
CA LEU A 117 -6.57 12.03 -0.93
C LEU A 117 -5.41 11.97 -1.94
N LEU A 118 -4.40 12.82 -1.72
CA LEU A 118 -3.18 12.92 -2.54
C LEU A 118 -2.31 11.66 -2.42
N GLN A 119 -1.60 11.30 -3.49
CA GLN A 119 -0.59 10.22 -3.46
C GLN A 119 0.72 10.73 -2.83
N VAL A 120 0.99 10.32 -1.59
CA VAL A 120 2.22 10.69 -0.87
C VAL A 120 3.51 10.25 -1.60
N PRO A 121 3.60 9.06 -2.22
CA PRO A 121 4.79 8.72 -3.02
C PRO A 121 5.02 9.68 -4.18
N PHE A 122 3.97 10.14 -4.86
CA PHE A 122 4.10 11.17 -5.90
C PHE A 122 4.64 12.48 -5.33
N LEU A 123 4.13 12.94 -4.18
CA LEU A 123 4.63 14.16 -3.51
C LEU A 123 6.12 14.03 -3.12
N ASN A 124 6.54 12.88 -2.58
CA ASN A 124 7.94 12.61 -2.25
C ASN A 124 8.84 12.61 -3.51
N LEU A 125 8.39 11.96 -4.60
CA LEU A 125 9.10 11.94 -5.88
C LEU A 125 9.26 13.35 -6.45
N MET A 126 8.22 14.20 -6.37
CA MET A 126 8.32 15.60 -6.81
C MET A 126 9.24 16.41 -5.90
N ALA A 127 9.22 16.20 -4.57
CA ALA A 127 10.10 16.91 -3.64
C ALA A 127 11.59 16.68 -3.92
N ASN A 128 11.98 15.44 -4.28
CA ASN A 128 13.36 15.11 -4.65
C ASN A 128 13.85 15.90 -5.87
N ILE A 129 12.95 16.19 -6.83
CA ILE A 129 13.24 17.00 -8.02
C ILE A 129 13.22 18.48 -7.66
N GLN A 130 12.22 18.96 -6.90
CA GLN A 130 12.15 20.35 -6.40
C GLN A 130 13.43 20.77 -5.65
N GLN A 131 14.00 19.88 -4.85
CA GLN A 131 15.27 20.10 -4.14
C GLN A 131 16.42 20.53 -5.07
N ARG A 132 16.42 20.03 -6.30
CA ARG A 132 17.47 20.20 -7.31
C ARG A 132 17.15 21.29 -8.33
N ALA A 133 15.90 21.31 -8.80
CA ALA A 133 15.40 22.13 -9.91
C ALA A 133 14.61 23.39 -9.47
N GLY A 134 14.26 23.51 -8.19
CA GLY A 134 13.38 24.55 -7.63
C GLY A 134 11.90 24.42 -8.00
N SER A 135 11.55 23.74 -9.09
CA SER A 135 10.18 23.50 -9.56
C SER A 135 10.09 22.28 -10.48
N ILE A 136 8.87 21.82 -10.78
CA ILE A 136 8.59 20.73 -11.74
C ILE A 136 7.50 21.19 -12.71
N MET A 137 7.65 20.88 -13.99
CA MET A 137 6.61 21.04 -15.01
C MET A 137 5.91 19.70 -15.25
N ILE A 138 4.58 19.67 -15.23
CA ILE A 138 3.78 18.45 -15.45
C ILE A 138 2.64 18.75 -16.42
N ARG A 139 2.51 17.96 -17.49
CA ARG A 139 1.35 17.96 -18.39
C ARG A 139 0.33 16.91 -17.92
N VAL A 140 -0.95 17.29 -17.93
CA VAL A 140 -2.09 16.37 -17.84
C VAL A 140 -2.84 16.43 -19.17
N GLY A 141 -2.77 15.36 -19.96
CA GLY A 141 -3.20 15.39 -21.37
C GLY A 141 -3.26 13.98 -21.96
N GLY A 142 -2.64 13.77 -23.11
CA GLY A 142 -2.64 12.50 -23.82
C GLY A 142 -3.93 12.29 -24.61
N ASN A 143 -4.05 11.12 -25.24
CA ASN A 143 -5.16 10.80 -26.14
C ASN A 143 -6.53 10.80 -25.42
N THR A 144 -6.57 10.60 -24.10
CA THR A 144 -7.82 10.64 -23.30
C THR A 144 -8.30 12.05 -22.99
N GLN A 145 -7.49 13.11 -23.22
CA GLN A 145 -7.96 14.49 -23.10
C GLN A 145 -9.05 14.81 -24.13
N GLU A 146 -8.98 14.18 -25.31
CA GLU A 146 -9.77 14.59 -26.48
C GLU A 146 -11.27 14.34 -26.37
N SER A 147 -11.62 13.40 -25.49
CA SER A 147 -12.98 13.02 -25.13
C SER A 147 -13.26 13.20 -23.64
N ALA A 148 -12.47 14.05 -22.97
CA ALA A 148 -12.64 14.40 -21.57
C ALA A 148 -13.80 15.40 -21.40
N THR A 149 -14.82 15.04 -20.62
CA THR A 149 -16.01 15.88 -20.36
C THR A 149 -16.06 16.30 -18.90
N LEU A 150 -16.19 17.61 -18.63
CA LEU A 150 -16.28 18.12 -17.25
C LEU A 150 -17.71 17.96 -16.70
N VAL A 151 -17.89 17.04 -15.75
CA VAL A 151 -19.18 16.73 -15.12
C VAL A 151 -19.29 17.22 -13.67
N PRO A 152 -20.47 17.61 -13.17
CA PRO A 152 -20.66 18.03 -11.78
C PRO A 152 -20.22 17.00 -10.74
N VAL A 153 -19.73 17.49 -9.60
CA VAL A 153 -19.40 16.65 -8.43
C VAL A 153 -20.65 15.87 -8.00
N GLY A 154 -20.51 14.54 -7.85
CA GLY A 154 -21.60 13.63 -7.52
C GLY A 154 -22.36 13.04 -8.72
N GLN A 155 -22.11 13.50 -9.96
CA GLN A 155 -22.59 12.79 -11.16
C GLN A 155 -21.88 11.44 -11.34
N ILE A 156 -20.58 11.39 -11.05
CA ILE A 156 -19.82 10.13 -11.01
C ILE A 156 -20.08 9.45 -9.65
N PRO A 157 -20.54 8.18 -9.61
CA PRO A 157 -20.85 7.48 -8.36
C PRO A 157 -19.65 7.30 -7.41
N ASN A 158 -19.97 7.01 -6.14
CA ASN A 158 -19.02 6.62 -5.10
C ASN A 158 -17.88 7.64 -4.83
N GLY A 159 -18.10 8.93 -5.13
CA GLY A 159 -17.13 9.99 -4.88
C GLY A 159 -15.86 9.89 -5.75
N ARG A 160 -15.94 9.21 -6.90
CA ARG A 160 -14.84 9.10 -7.86
C ARG A 160 -14.70 10.38 -8.66
N ILE A 161 -13.46 10.80 -8.93
CA ILE A 161 -13.19 11.97 -9.78
C ILE A 161 -13.10 11.66 -11.28
N LEU A 162 -12.96 10.39 -11.66
CA LEU A 162 -12.86 9.88 -13.04
C LEU A 162 -13.73 8.64 -13.30
N GLN A 163 -14.31 8.57 -14.50
CA GLN A 163 -14.98 7.38 -15.06
C GLN A 163 -14.66 7.23 -16.56
N LYS A 164 -14.27 6.03 -16.99
CA LYS A 164 -13.99 5.71 -18.41
C LYS A 164 -15.19 4.97 -19.03
N ASN A 165 -15.66 5.40 -20.20
CA ASN A 165 -16.67 4.68 -20.96
C ASN A 165 -16.03 3.58 -21.83
N LEU A 166 -15.87 2.40 -21.26
CA LEU A 166 -15.28 1.23 -21.95
C LEU A 166 -16.11 0.71 -23.14
N THR A 167 -17.35 1.20 -23.35
CA THR A 167 -18.19 0.83 -24.50
C THR A 167 -18.10 1.82 -25.68
N GLY A 168 -17.54 3.02 -25.46
CA GLY A 168 -17.38 4.07 -26.46
C GLY A 168 -15.99 4.13 -27.09
N VAL A 169 -15.22 3.05 -27.01
CA VAL A 169 -13.80 2.97 -27.38
C VAL A 169 -13.54 3.21 -28.87
N THR A 170 -12.56 4.05 -29.18
CA THR A 170 -12.18 4.46 -30.56
C THR A 170 -10.67 4.57 -30.76
N GLY A 171 -10.24 4.69 -32.02
CA GLY A 171 -8.84 4.94 -32.41
C GLY A 171 -7.91 3.72 -32.30
N THR A 172 -6.68 3.88 -32.79
CA THR A 172 -5.68 2.80 -32.85
C THR A 172 -5.26 2.30 -31.46
N THR A 173 -5.21 3.21 -30.48
CA THR A 173 -4.86 2.95 -29.08
C THR A 173 -6.02 2.40 -28.25
N GLN A 174 -7.21 2.23 -28.83
CA GLN A 174 -8.44 1.80 -28.14
C GLN A 174 -8.77 2.68 -26.91
N THR A 175 -8.76 4.00 -27.11
CA THR A 175 -9.00 4.98 -26.06
C THR A 175 -10.50 5.09 -25.72
N PRO A 176 -10.91 4.93 -24.44
CA PRO A 176 -12.28 5.16 -23.98
C PRO A 176 -12.53 6.63 -23.63
N PRO A 177 -13.73 7.18 -23.93
CA PRO A 177 -14.17 8.50 -23.44
C PRO A 177 -14.12 8.63 -21.92
N LEU A 178 -13.93 9.86 -21.42
CA LEU A 178 -13.58 10.13 -20.02
C LEU A 178 -14.50 11.19 -19.39
N ASP A 179 -15.33 10.80 -18.42
CA ASP A 179 -15.99 11.76 -17.54
C ASP A 179 -15.04 12.12 -16.39
N PHE A 180 -14.88 13.42 -16.09
CA PHE A 180 -14.10 13.88 -14.95
C PHE A 180 -14.79 15.03 -14.19
N THR A 181 -14.51 15.17 -12.90
CA THR A 181 -15.08 16.25 -12.07
C THR A 181 -14.08 17.40 -11.83
N PRO A 182 -14.53 18.62 -11.45
CA PRO A 182 -13.63 19.73 -11.08
C PRO A 182 -12.61 19.39 -9.99
N ASP A 183 -12.86 18.32 -9.22
CA ASP A 183 -11.99 17.86 -8.15
C ASP A 183 -10.62 17.34 -8.64
N LEU A 184 -10.47 17.01 -9.93
CA LEU A 184 -9.16 16.81 -10.57
C LEU A 184 -8.31 18.08 -10.56
N LEU A 185 -8.93 19.25 -10.79
CA LEU A 185 -8.24 20.54 -10.80
C LEU A 185 -7.89 20.98 -9.37
N TYR A 186 -8.77 20.71 -8.40
CA TYR A 186 -8.45 20.89 -6.98
C TYR A 186 -7.35 19.93 -6.51
N LEU A 187 -7.31 18.69 -7.00
CA LEU A 187 -6.23 17.73 -6.76
C LEU A 187 -4.87 18.27 -7.25
N MET A 188 -4.80 18.76 -8.49
CA MET A 188 -3.61 19.40 -9.04
C MET A 188 -3.21 20.67 -8.25
N ARG A 189 -4.18 21.53 -7.91
CA ARG A 189 -3.93 22.74 -7.10
C ARG A 189 -3.42 22.42 -5.70
N ASN A 190 -3.97 21.40 -5.04
CA ASN A 190 -3.55 21.00 -3.69
C ASN A 190 -2.12 20.45 -3.69
N ILE A 191 -1.72 19.68 -4.71
CA ILE A 191 -0.32 19.27 -4.92
C ILE A 191 0.58 20.51 -5.03
N SER A 192 0.18 21.53 -5.80
CA SER A 192 0.92 22.81 -5.92
C SER A 192 1.06 23.61 -4.62
N THR A 193 0.27 23.33 -3.59
CA THR A 193 0.44 23.95 -2.25
C THR A 193 1.47 23.25 -1.38
N LEU A 194 1.89 22.03 -1.74
CA LEU A 194 2.83 21.20 -0.99
C LEU A 194 4.20 21.11 -1.67
N VAL A 195 4.22 21.00 -3.00
CA VAL A 195 5.41 21.03 -3.85
C VAL A 195 5.22 22.05 -4.97
N ASN A 196 6.31 22.65 -5.44
CA ASN A 196 6.34 23.68 -6.49
C ASN A 196 6.14 23.08 -7.90
N ALA A 197 5.03 22.37 -8.05
CA ALA A 197 4.56 21.73 -9.28
C ALA A 197 3.67 22.71 -10.05
N HIS A 198 3.99 22.92 -11.32
CA HIS A 198 3.24 23.75 -12.26
C HIS A 198 2.73 22.91 -13.43
N TRP A 199 1.53 23.24 -13.92
CA TRP A 199 0.72 22.35 -14.74
C TRP A 199 0.47 22.89 -16.14
N PHE A 200 0.55 22.00 -17.13
CA PHE A 200 -0.12 22.16 -18.41
C PHE A 200 -1.35 21.24 -18.46
N LEU A 201 -2.43 21.65 -19.14
CA LEU A 201 -3.69 20.87 -19.17
C LEU A 201 -4.26 20.74 -20.60
N GLY A 202 -4.63 19.51 -20.96
CA GLY A 202 -5.35 19.13 -22.17
C GLY A 202 -6.75 19.74 -22.28
N VAL A 203 -7.11 20.24 -23.45
CA VAL A 203 -8.48 20.67 -23.79
C VAL A 203 -9.06 19.69 -24.81
N PRO A 204 -10.33 19.23 -24.67
CA PRO A 204 -10.96 18.31 -25.61
C PRO A 204 -11.29 18.99 -26.95
N TRP A 205 -10.85 18.40 -28.06
CA TRP A 205 -11.04 18.94 -29.42
C TRP A 205 -11.78 17.98 -30.36
N PHE A 206 -12.21 16.78 -29.93
CA PHE A 206 -13.08 15.94 -30.77
C PHE A 206 -14.44 16.59 -31.09
N ILE A 207 -14.98 17.40 -30.17
CA ILE A 207 -16.22 18.17 -30.38
C ILE A 207 -15.86 19.66 -30.45
N THR A 208 -16.14 20.29 -31.59
CA THR A 208 -15.74 21.69 -31.89
C THR A 208 -16.92 22.64 -32.11
N GLN A 209 -18.15 22.11 -32.17
CA GLN A 209 -19.37 22.85 -32.54
C GLN A 209 -20.52 22.60 -31.54
N PRO A 210 -20.47 23.17 -30.32
CA PRO A 210 -19.39 23.98 -29.76
C PRO A 210 -18.28 23.14 -29.11
N PHE A 211 -17.15 23.76 -28.77
CA PHE A 211 -16.14 23.18 -27.88
C PHE A 211 -16.65 23.09 -26.43
N ASP A 212 -16.17 22.11 -25.65
CA ASP A 212 -16.32 22.15 -24.18
C ASP A 212 -15.30 23.13 -23.58
N LEU A 213 -15.79 24.31 -23.21
CA LEU A 213 -15.01 25.38 -22.59
C LEU A 213 -15.13 25.40 -21.06
N ALA A 214 -15.86 24.46 -20.45
CA ALA A 214 -16.04 24.42 -19.00
C ALA A 214 -14.72 24.05 -18.29
N ILE A 215 -13.93 23.14 -18.87
CA ILE A 215 -12.58 22.83 -18.41
C ILE A 215 -11.64 24.05 -18.46
N VAL A 216 -11.71 24.85 -19.54
CA VAL A 216 -10.88 26.04 -19.74
C VAL A 216 -11.09 27.04 -18.60
N LYS A 217 -12.37 27.35 -18.32
CA LYS A 217 -12.75 28.25 -17.23
C LYS A 217 -12.32 27.72 -15.87
N ALA A 218 -12.65 26.46 -15.58
CA ALA A 218 -12.36 25.85 -14.28
C ALA A 218 -10.85 25.75 -14.02
N ALA A 219 -10.03 25.54 -15.06
CA ALA A 219 -8.58 25.51 -14.94
C ALA A 219 -7.99 26.87 -14.56
N ASP A 220 -8.42 27.96 -15.22
CA ASP A 220 -7.99 29.32 -14.86
C ASP A 220 -8.42 29.72 -13.44
N GLU A 221 -9.68 29.45 -13.07
CA GLU A 221 -10.22 29.77 -11.75
C GLU A 221 -9.58 28.96 -10.60
N ILE A 222 -9.26 27.67 -10.81
CA ILE A 222 -8.76 26.77 -9.74
C ILE A 222 -7.23 26.70 -9.69
N LEU A 223 -6.56 26.54 -10.83
CA LEU A 223 -5.10 26.41 -10.87
C LEU A 223 -4.41 27.78 -10.77
N GLY A 224 -4.99 28.81 -11.41
CA GLY A 224 -4.47 30.18 -11.42
C GLY A 224 -3.01 30.23 -11.88
N ASP A 225 -2.14 30.82 -11.07
CA ASP A 225 -0.72 31.04 -11.42
C ASP A 225 0.13 29.75 -11.48
N TYR A 226 -0.43 28.58 -11.10
CA TYR A 226 0.19 27.27 -11.36
C TYR A 226 -0.15 26.70 -12.75
N LEU A 227 -1.07 27.30 -13.52
CA LEU A 227 -1.37 26.91 -14.90
C LEU A 227 -0.37 27.56 -15.87
N LEU A 228 0.61 26.76 -16.33
CA LEU A 228 1.59 27.16 -17.33
C LEU A 228 1.00 27.31 -18.74
N GLY A 229 -0.07 26.58 -19.06
CA GLY A 229 -0.75 26.71 -20.35
C GLY A 229 -1.77 25.62 -20.63
N LEU A 230 -2.62 25.90 -21.63
CA LEU A 230 -3.68 25.00 -22.11
C LEU A 230 -3.32 24.43 -23.48
N GLN A 231 -3.42 23.12 -23.62
CA GLN A 231 -3.10 22.43 -24.86
C GLN A 231 -4.29 22.48 -25.83
N ALA A 232 -4.07 23.10 -26.99
CA ALA A 232 -5.00 23.11 -28.11
C ALA A 232 -4.89 21.80 -28.92
N GLY A 233 -5.55 20.74 -28.46
CA GLY A 233 -5.52 19.42 -29.10
C GLY A 233 -4.21 18.63 -28.91
N ASN A 234 -4.32 17.30 -28.96
CA ASN A 234 -3.25 16.30 -28.85
C ASN A 234 -3.09 15.59 -30.20
N GLU A 235 -1.90 15.64 -30.81
CA GLU A 235 -1.59 14.97 -32.08
C GLU A 235 -2.66 15.23 -33.19
N PRO A 236 -3.04 16.50 -33.47
CA PRO A 236 -4.12 16.80 -34.43
C PRO A 236 -3.82 16.34 -35.86
N ASP A 237 -2.54 16.09 -36.19
CA ASP A 237 -2.12 15.47 -37.45
C ASP A 237 -2.46 13.97 -37.54
N MET A 238 -2.80 13.32 -36.41
CA MET A 238 -3.24 11.92 -36.34
C MET A 238 -4.76 11.75 -36.21
N TYR A 239 -5.56 12.83 -36.09
CA TYR A 239 -7.02 12.75 -36.04
C TYR A 239 -7.65 12.01 -37.25
N THR A 240 -7.00 12.05 -38.41
CA THR A 240 -7.44 11.32 -39.62
C THR A 240 -7.19 9.82 -39.52
N LEU A 241 -6.04 9.42 -38.98
CA LEU A 241 -5.65 8.02 -38.75
C LEU A 241 -6.59 7.33 -37.75
N HIS A 242 -7.06 8.07 -36.75
CA HIS A 242 -7.95 7.55 -35.70
C HIS A 242 -9.45 7.73 -36.02
N GLY A 243 -9.80 8.37 -37.13
CA GLY A 243 -11.18 8.51 -37.61
C GLY A 243 -11.98 9.66 -36.96
N HIS A 244 -11.32 10.56 -36.24
CA HIS A 244 -11.95 11.72 -35.59
C HIS A 244 -12.14 12.93 -36.51
N ARG A 245 -11.52 12.90 -37.70
CA ARG A 245 -11.70 13.88 -38.79
C ARG A 245 -11.73 13.19 -40.16
N PRO A 246 -12.34 13.80 -41.19
CA PRO A 246 -12.29 13.31 -42.57
C PRO A 246 -10.85 13.19 -43.08
N THR A 247 -10.60 12.28 -44.02
CA THR A 247 -9.26 12.04 -44.61
C THR A 247 -8.65 13.22 -45.38
N THR A 248 -9.40 14.30 -45.56
CA THR A 248 -8.94 15.57 -46.15
C THR A 248 -8.45 16.60 -45.14
N TYR A 249 -8.60 16.32 -43.83
CA TYR A 249 -8.27 17.28 -42.76
C TYR A 249 -6.76 17.55 -42.68
N SER A 250 -6.43 18.84 -42.64
CA SER A 250 -5.09 19.39 -42.81
C SER A 250 -4.74 20.41 -41.72
N GLN A 251 -3.51 20.91 -41.72
CA GLN A 251 -3.10 21.99 -40.83
C GLN A 251 -3.93 23.28 -41.04
N PHE A 252 -4.51 23.49 -42.23
CA PHE A 252 -5.39 24.62 -42.50
C PHE A 252 -6.76 24.47 -41.83
N ASP A 253 -7.28 23.25 -41.74
CA ASP A 253 -8.52 22.93 -41.03
C ASP A 253 -8.32 23.09 -39.51
N TYR A 254 -7.19 22.60 -38.98
CA TYR A 254 -6.77 22.85 -37.59
C TYR A 254 -6.59 24.35 -37.29
N MET A 255 -6.03 25.13 -38.24
CA MET A 255 -6.01 26.61 -38.15
C MET A 255 -7.40 27.26 -38.23
N GLY A 256 -8.40 26.57 -38.80
CA GLY A 256 -9.81 26.92 -38.72
C GLY A 256 -10.34 26.67 -37.31
N GLU A 257 -10.23 25.44 -36.81
CA GLU A 257 -10.69 25.03 -35.48
C GLU A 257 -10.06 25.86 -34.34
N PHE A 258 -8.79 26.25 -34.45
CA PHE A 258 -8.13 27.18 -33.51
C PHE A 258 -8.73 28.61 -33.56
N SER A 259 -9.22 29.04 -34.73
CA SER A 259 -9.94 30.31 -34.86
C SER A 259 -11.32 30.24 -34.22
N ASP A 260 -12.03 29.13 -34.45
CA ASP A 260 -13.35 28.87 -33.88
C ASP A 260 -13.27 28.74 -32.36
N PHE A 261 -12.24 28.06 -31.83
CA PHE A 261 -11.97 27.94 -30.41
C PHE A 261 -11.82 29.31 -29.74
N LEU A 262 -10.93 30.17 -30.26
CA LEU A 262 -10.74 31.53 -29.75
C LEU A 262 -12.02 32.39 -29.87
N THR A 263 -12.78 32.21 -30.95
CA THR A 263 -14.05 32.91 -31.18
C THR A 263 -15.09 32.48 -30.14
N GLN A 264 -15.27 31.18 -29.91
CA GLN A 264 -16.19 30.64 -28.91
C GLN A 264 -15.76 30.98 -27.47
N LEU A 265 -14.45 31.00 -27.18
CA LEU A 265 -13.92 31.39 -25.88
C LEU A 265 -14.22 32.87 -25.57
N SER A 266 -13.94 33.77 -26.51
CA SER A 266 -14.25 35.20 -26.36
C SER A 266 -15.76 35.50 -26.29
N ALA A 267 -16.60 34.73 -27.00
CA ALA A 267 -18.05 34.91 -27.00
C ALA A 267 -18.77 34.32 -25.78
N SER A 268 -18.19 33.29 -25.13
CA SER A 268 -18.85 32.56 -24.03
C SER A 268 -18.57 33.13 -22.63
N GLY A 269 -17.54 33.95 -22.47
CA GLY A 269 -17.12 34.46 -21.15
C GLY A 269 -16.44 33.41 -20.26
N ASN A 270 -15.99 32.29 -20.84
CA ASN A 270 -15.27 31.22 -20.14
C ASN A 270 -13.77 31.51 -19.95
N ASP A 271 -13.28 32.67 -20.40
CA ASP A 271 -11.97 33.22 -20.01
C ASP A 271 -12.18 34.59 -19.31
N PRO A 272 -12.57 34.59 -18.01
CA PRO A 272 -12.90 35.82 -17.30
C PRO A 272 -11.68 36.70 -16.98
N THR A 273 -10.46 36.14 -17.06
CA THR A 273 -9.20 36.86 -16.81
C THR A 273 -8.50 37.31 -18.10
N GLY A 274 -8.84 36.71 -19.25
CA GLY A 274 -8.09 36.85 -20.50
C GLY A 274 -6.80 36.01 -20.53
N ARG A 275 -6.56 35.18 -19.51
CA ARG A 275 -5.34 34.36 -19.41
C ARG A 275 -5.41 33.16 -20.32
N ALA A 276 -6.55 32.48 -20.42
CA ALA A 276 -6.66 31.24 -21.19
C ALA A 276 -6.41 31.48 -22.69
N ALA A 277 -7.01 32.53 -23.26
CA ALA A 277 -6.83 32.92 -24.66
C ALA A 277 -5.41 33.44 -24.97
N ALA A 278 -4.61 33.81 -23.96
CA ALA A 278 -3.22 34.25 -24.09
C ALA A 278 -2.18 33.16 -23.76
N ASN A 279 -2.63 32.00 -23.26
CA ASN A 279 -1.77 30.97 -22.67
C ASN A 279 -1.99 29.58 -23.29
N LEU A 280 -2.18 29.54 -24.61
CA LEU A 280 -2.34 28.30 -25.38
C LEU A 280 -0.99 27.69 -25.79
N ILE A 281 -1.03 26.40 -26.10
CA ILE A 281 0.12 25.59 -26.53
C ILE A 281 -0.25 24.91 -27.86
N GLY A 282 0.63 24.98 -28.86
CA GLY A 282 0.39 24.37 -30.17
C GLY A 282 1.63 24.28 -31.07
N PRO A 283 1.59 23.50 -32.16
CA PRO A 283 0.44 22.73 -32.64
C PRO A 283 0.31 21.32 -32.03
N ASN A 284 1.25 20.88 -31.17
CA ASN A 284 1.17 19.60 -30.45
C ASN A 284 1.14 18.36 -31.36
N ILE A 285 1.80 18.41 -32.52
CA ILE A 285 1.75 17.34 -33.54
C ILE A 285 2.75 16.21 -33.28
N ALA A 286 2.37 14.99 -33.66
CA ALA A 286 3.21 13.78 -33.61
C ALA A 286 4.36 13.80 -34.63
N THR A 287 4.34 14.77 -35.55
CA THR A 287 5.18 14.79 -36.77
C THR A 287 4.95 13.50 -37.58
N PHE A 288 3.69 13.18 -37.86
CA PHE A 288 3.21 11.98 -38.56
C PHE A 288 2.66 12.32 -39.95
N ALA A 289 1.57 13.09 -40.02
CA ALA A 289 0.96 13.49 -41.31
C ALA A 289 1.41 14.89 -41.77
N TRP A 290 1.78 15.75 -40.83
CA TRP A 290 2.28 17.10 -41.06
C TRP A 290 3.71 17.23 -40.51
N THR A 291 4.51 18.15 -41.05
CA THR A 291 5.73 18.63 -40.37
C THR A 291 5.44 19.93 -39.64
N LEU A 292 6.24 20.27 -38.63
CA LEU A 292 6.10 21.56 -37.94
C LEU A 292 6.29 22.73 -38.93
N GLU A 293 7.27 22.60 -39.83
CA GLU A 293 7.55 23.53 -40.91
C GLU A 293 6.31 23.77 -41.79
N SER A 294 5.55 22.72 -42.13
CA SER A 294 4.29 22.86 -42.90
C SER A 294 3.16 23.55 -42.12
N VAL A 295 3.23 23.62 -40.79
CA VAL A 295 2.32 24.39 -39.92
C VAL A 295 2.82 25.84 -39.74
N TRP A 296 4.13 26.03 -39.68
CA TRP A 296 4.77 27.36 -39.66
C TRP A 296 4.54 28.11 -40.98
N ASP A 297 4.76 27.45 -42.11
CA ASP A 297 4.56 27.99 -43.47
C ASP A 297 3.08 28.26 -43.78
N ALA A 298 2.16 27.55 -43.13
CA ALA A 298 0.72 27.85 -43.18
C ALA A 298 0.36 29.15 -42.42
N GLY A 299 1.29 29.72 -41.64
CA GLY A 299 1.13 30.98 -40.91
C GLY A 299 0.58 30.84 -39.50
N PHE A 300 0.60 29.64 -38.90
CA PHE A 300 0.04 29.36 -37.57
C PHE A 300 0.53 30.33 -36.48
N VAL A 301 1.85 30.52 -36.34
CA VAL A 301 2.43 31.36 -35.28
C VAL A 301 2.31 32.85 -35.58
N ASP A 302 2.29 33.25 -36.86
CA ASP A 302 2.06 34.66 -37.22
C ASP A 302 0.59 35.08 -37.03
N LYS A 303 -0.36 34.13 -37.15
CA LYS A 303 -1.79 34.34 -36.88
C LYS A 303 -2.12 34.30 -35.38
N PHE A 304 -1.53 33.37 -34.63
CA PHE A 304 -1.89 33.08 -33.24
C PHE A 304 -0.78 33.41 -32.21
N GLY A 305 0.27 34.13 -32.61
CA GLY A 305 1.44 34.40 -31.75
C GLY A 305 1.17 35.24 -30.49
N GLN A 306 0.01 35.89 -30.39
CA GLN A 306 -0.46 36.53 -29.15
C GLN A 306 -1.20 35.58 -28.21
N ASN A 307 -1.70 34.45 -28.74
CA ASN A 307 -2.46 33.43 -28.02
C ASN A 307 -1.57 32.27 -27.53
N LEU A 308 -0.49 31.98 -28.27
CA LEU A 308 0.46 30.91 -27.98
C LEU A 308 1.50 31.37 -26.95
N ALA A 309 1.49 30.81 -25.74
CA ALA A 309 2.59 30.99 -24.79
C ALA A 309 3.79 30.10 -25.12
N TYR A 310 3.52 28.89 -25.63
CA TYR A 310 4.52 27.87 -25.96
C TYR A 310 4.28 27.31 -27.37
N LEU A 311 5.37 26.92 -28.04
CA LEU A 311 5.31 26.09 -29.24
C LEU A 311 5.68 24.64 -28.85
N ALA A 312 5.04 23.66 -29.47
CA ALA A 312 5.12 22.27 -29.00
C ALA A 312 5.03 21.22 -30.12
N ALA A 313 5.79 20.14 -29.94
CA ALA A 313 5.72 18.91 -30.71
C ALA A 313 5.71 17.69 -29.79
N GLU A 314 5.17 16.57 -30.27
CA GLU A 314 5.08 15.31 -29.54
C GLU A 314 5.84 14.25 -30.35
N LYS A 315 6.74 13.46 -29.72
CA LYS A 315 7.54 12.46 -30.44
C LYS A 315 8.07 11.32 -29.58
N TYR A 316 7.93 10.11 -30.11
CA TYR A 316 8.62 8.91 -29.67
C TYR A 316 9.62 8.45 -30.75
N PRO A 317 10.78 7.86 -30.39
CA PRO A 317 11.74 7.26 -31.34
C PRO A 317 11.13 6.16 -32.22
N ALA A 318 10.23 5.35 -31.67
CA ALA A 318 9.59 4.21 -32.30
C ALA A 318 8.21 3.94 -31.66
N ASP A 319 7.48 2.94 -32.17
CA ASP A 319 6.21 2.47 -31.61
C ASP A 319 6.25 0.97 -31.26
N ASN A 320 5.43 0.55 -30.31
CA ASN A 320 5.17 -0.86 -30.03
C ASN A 320 3.73 -1.30 -30.41
N CYS A 321 3.07 -0.57 -31.32
CA CYS A 321 1.65 -0.74 -31.62
C CYS A 321 1.35 -2.10 -32.28
N GLY A 322 2.29 -2.60 -33.10
CA GLY A 322 2.15 -3.89 -33.77
C GLY A 322 2.11 -5.09 -32.81
N ALA A 323 2.86 -5.04 -31.70
CA ALA A 323 2.86 -6.11 -30.70
C ALA A 323 1.79 -5.91 -29.61
N THR A 324 1.48 -4.66 -29.24
CA THR A 324 0.50 -4.34 -28.18
C THR A 324 -0.95 -4.37 -28.66
N PHE A 325 -1.24 -3.86 -29.87
CA PHE A 325 -2.59 -3.67 -30.41
C PHE A 325 -2.85 -4.41 -31.73
N GLY A 326 -1.85 -5.08 -32.31
CA GLY A 326 -1.96 -5.73 -33.62
C GLY A 326 -2.06 -4.74 -34.79
N SER A 327 -1.68 -3.47 -34.58
CA SER A 327 -1.74 -2.42 -35.60
C SER A 327 -0.33 -1.99 -36.01
N GLY A 328 0.02 -2.21 -37.28
CA GLY A 328 1.40 -2.08 -37.77
C GLY A 328 2.21 -3.36 -37.59
N ASN A 329 3.54 -3.26 -37.75
CA ASN A 329 4.44 -4.40 -37.64
C ASN A 329 4.93 -4.58 -36.20
N ALA A 330 4.93 -5.80 -35.68
CA ALA A 330 5.51 -6.09 -34.37
C ALA A 330 7.05 -5.99 -34.42
N ILE A 331 7.62 -5.05 -33.67
CA ILE A 331 9.07 -4.87 -33.52
C ILE A 331 9.59 -5.80 -32.40
N ASN A 332 10.77 -6.39 -32.59
CA ASN A 332 11.45 -7.17 -31.56
C ASN A 332 12.38 -6.25 -30.74
N PRO A 333 12.15 -6.07 -29.42
CA PRO A 333 13.02 -5.24 -28.57
C PRO A 333 14.49 -5.67 -28.61
N GLN A 334 14.78 -6.98 -28.71
CA GLN A 334 16.16 -7.48 -28.70
C GLN A 334 16.99 -6.99 -29.89
N SER A 335 16.36 -6.72 -31.04
CA SER A 335 17.06 -6.22 -32.24
C SER A 335 17.24 -4.70 -32.26
N VAL A 336 16.41 -3.94 -31.52
CA VAL A 336 16.47 -2.47 -31.49
C VAL A 336 17.11 -1.91 -30.22
N LEU A 337 17.40 -2.73 -29.20
CA LEU A 337 18.15 -2.31 -28.01
C LEU A 337 19.45 -1.53 -28.32
N PRO A 338 20.28 -1.88 -29.33
CA PRO A 338 21.46 -1.07 -29.70
C PRO A 338 21.14 0.37 -30.13
N ASP A 339 19.94 0.61 -30.68
CA ASP A 339 19.53 1.91 -31.19
C ASP A 339 19.31 2.94 -30.06
N TYR A 340 19.08 2.47 -28.82
CA TYR A 340 18.94 3.28 -27.60
C TYR A 340 20.26 3.47 -26.83
N LEU A 341 21.33 2.80 -27.26
CA LEU A 341 22.63 2.74 -26.59
C LEU A 341 23.73 3.40 -27.42
N ASN A 342 23.36 4.36 -28.28
CA ASN A 342 24.29 5.16 -29.07
C ASN A 342 23.79 6.61 -29.17
N HIS A 343 24.72 7.56 -29.13
CA HIS A 343 24.44 8.99 -29.15
C HIS A 343 23.94 9.49 -30.53
N ALA A 344 24.47 8.93 -31.62
CA ALA A 344 24.14 9.33 -32.99
C ALA A 344 22.64 9.16 -33.32
N GLY A 345 21.97 8.13 -32.77
CA GLY A 345 20.52 7.94 -32.88
C GLY A 345 19.73 9.12 -32.32
N HIS A 346 20.15 9.66 -31.17
CA HIS A 346 19.49 10.80 -30.51
C HIS A 346 19.72 12.11 -31.27
N VAL A 347 20.93 12.31 -31.83
CA VAL A 347 21.22 13.43 -32.74
C VAL A 347 20.32 13.36 -33.98
N ASN A 348 20.23 12.18 -34.61
CA ASN A 348 19.39 11.98 -35.79
C ASN A 348 17.89 12.18 -35.51
N LEU A 349 17.39 11.76 -34.35
CA LEU A 349 16.00 11.98 -33.92
C LEU A 349 15.68 13.47 -33.70
N LEU A 350 16.63 14.27 -33.24
CA LEU A 350 16.44 15.70 -32.98
C LEU A 350 16.76 16.62 -34.16
N ASN A 351 17.54 16.15 -35.15
CA ASN A 351 17.92 16.93 -36.33
C ASN A 351 16.72 17.57 -37.05
N GLN A 352 15.57 16.88 -37.10
CA GLN A 352 14.34 17.42 -37.72
C GLN A 352 13.76 18.65 -36.99
N TYR A 353 14.04 18.80 -35.69
CA TYR A 353 13.49 19.88 -34.86
C TYR A 353 14.36 21.14 -34.77
N LEU A 354 15.60 21.11 -35.29
CA LEU A 354 16.55 22.23 -35.20
C LEU A 354 16.05 23.50 -35.89
N ASN A 355 15.38 23.38 -37.04
CA ASN A 355 14.76 24.51 -37.72
C ASN A 355 13.61 25.09 -36.88
N SER A 356 12.78 24.23 -36.29
CA SER A 356 11.65 24.62 -35.44
C SER A 356 12.08 25.26 -34.12
N THR A 357 13.17 24.83 -33.48
CA THR A 357 13.69 25.48 -32.24
C THR A 357 14.29 26.86 -32.54
N MET A 358 15.02 27.01 -33.66
CA MET A 358 15.46 28.32 -34.14
C MET A 358 14.29 29.25 -34.52
N TYR A 359 13.25 28.71 -35.17
CA TYR A 359 12.03 29.46 -35.51
C TYR A 359 11.31 29.94 -34.25
N ALA A 360 11.14 29.08 -33.23
CA ALA A 360 10.55 29.44 -31.96
C ALA A 360 11.29 30.60 -31.26
N GLN A 361 12.63 30.58 -31.24
CA GLN A 361 13.43 31.71 -30.76
C GLN A 361 13.19 32.99 -31.58
N SER A 362 13.11 32.89 -32.91
CA SER A 362 12.84 34.06 -33.77
C SER A 362 11.48 34.72 -33.50
N LYS A 363 10.52 33.94 -32.97
CA LYS A 363 9.19 34.40 -32.53
C LYS A 363 9.12 34.72 -31.03
N ASN A 364 10.26 34.64 -30.32
CA ASN A 364 10.37 34.77 -28.86
C ASN A 364 9.41 33.84 -28.08
N LYS A 365 9.37 32.56 -28.48
CA LYS A 365 8.57 31.50 -27.83
C LYS A 365 9.48 30.36 -27.33
N PRO A 366 9.20 29.78 -26.15
CA PRO A 366 9.81 28.51 -25.75
C PRO A 366 9.29 27.37 -26.64
N PHE A 367 10.12 26.35 -26.88
CA PHE A 367 9.76 25.16 -27.65
C PHE A 367 9.81 23.89 -26.77
N LEU A 368 8.73 23.11 -26.73
CA LEU A 368 8.60 21.94 -25.86
C LEU A 368 8.57 20.63 -26.66
N MET A 369 9.28 19.61 -26.16
CA MET A 369 8.99 18.21 -26.46
C MET A 369 7.87 17.78 -25.50
N PHE A 370 6.64 18.02 -25.93
CA PHE A 370 5.47 18.09 -25.05
C PHE A 370 4.82 16.73 -24.75
N GLU A 371 5.20 15.73 -25.53
CA GLU A 371 5.15 14.33 -25.14
C GLU A 371 6.35 13.59 -25.72
N THR A 372 6.99 12.75 -24.90
CA THR A 372 7.96 11.76 -25.37
C THR A 372 8.10 10.61 -24.38
N ASN A 373 8.57 9.46 -24.86
CA ASN A 373 9.25 8.44 -24.06
C ASN A 373 10.01 7.49 -25.01
N THR A 374 10.57 6.39 -24.52
CA THR A 374 11.36 5.43 -25.32
C THR A 374 10.64 4.90 -26.58
N ALA A 375 9.38 4.49 -26.48
CA ALA A 375 8.54 4.15 -27.63
C ALA A 375 7.05 4.30 -27.31
N SER A 376 6.22 4.65 -28.30
CA SER A 376 4.77 4.80 -28.11
C SER A 376 4.07 3.43 -28.00
N CYS A 377 2.74 3.42 -27.83
CA CYS A 377 1.97 2.19 -27.59
C CYS A 377 2.50 1.32 -26.44
N GLY A 378 2.96 1.98 -25.38
CA GLY A 378 3.36 1.38 -24.11
C GLY A 378 4.85 1.07 -23.94
N GLY A 379 5.69 1.37 -24.92
CA GLY A 379 7.13 1.13 -24.85
C GLY A 379 7.54 -0.32 -25.09
N PHE A 380 8.85 -0.56 -25.09
CA PHE A 380 9.45 -1.89 -25.30
C PHE A 380 9.94 -2.53 -24.00
N LEU A 381 9.55 -3.79 -23.77
CA LEU A 381 10.04 -4.67 -22.71
C LEU A 381 11.57 -4.79 -22.72
N GLY A 382 12.21 -4.56 -21.58
CA GLY A 382 13.65 -4.72 -21.37
C GLY A 382 14.53 -3.62 -21.98
N ILE A 383 13.93 -2.64 -22.66
CA ILE A 383 14.56 -1.35 -23.02
C ILE A 383 14.02 -0.25 -22.10
N SER A 384 12.69 -0.15 -22.00
CA SER A 384 11.99 1.01 -21.41
C SER A 384 11.90 0.95 -19.89
N ASP A 385 12.03 -0.25 -19.34
CA ASP A 385 11.97 -0.59 -17.92
C ASP A 385 13.33 -1.07 -17.37
N SER A 386 14.42 -0.88 -18.14
CA SER A 386 15.80 -1.22 -17.78
C SER A 386 16.74 -0.01 -17.73
N PHE A 387 17.96 -0.19 -17.22
CA PHE A 387 18.95 0.88 -17.07
C PHE A 387 19.31 1.60 -18.39
N ALA A 388 19.15 0.94 -19.55
CA ALA A 388 19.24 1.56 -20.87
C ALA A 388 18.36 2.81 -20.97
N ALA A 389 17.09 2.75 -20.54
CA ALA A 389 16.20 3.91 -20.50
C ALA A 389 16.67 5.01 -19.54
N ALA A 390 17.35 4.68 -18.43
CA ALA A 390 17.88 5.69 -17.51
C ALA A 390 19.01 6.50 -18.16
N LEU A 391 19.96 5.83 -18.82
CA LEU A 391 21.06 6.50 -19.55
C LEU A 391 20.53 7.27 -20.76
N TRP A 392 19.67 6.63 -21.56
CA TRP A 392 18.96 7.21 -22.71
C TRP A 392 18.23 8.51 -22.34
N GLY A 393 17.47 8.52 -21.25
CA GLY A 393 16.72 9.69 -20.80
C GLY A 393 17.60 10.87 -20.40
N VAL A 394 18.81 10.63 -19.85
CA VAL A 394 19.78 11.70 -19.53
C VAL A 394 20.39 12.26 -20.81
N ASP A 395 20.85 11.40 -21.73
CA ASP A 395 21.43 11.79 -23.01
C ASP A 395 20.43 12.60 -23.85
N TYR A 396 19.23 12.06 -24.06
CA TYR A 396 18.19 12.68 -24.87
C TYR A 396 17.73 14.04 -24.30
N ALA A 397 17.58 14.15 -22.97
CA ALA A 397 17.23 15.41 -22.30
C ALA A 397 18.33 16.47 -22.41
N LEU A 398 19.60 16.11 -22.15
CA LEU A 398 20.73 17.05 -22.30
C LEU A 398 20.94 17.44 -23.76
N LEU A 399 20.68 16.55 -24.72
CA LEU A 399 20.74 16.86 -26.14
C LEU A 399 19.62 17.80 -26.60
N MET A 400 18.39 17.63 -26.10
CA MET A 400 17.30 18.58 -26.32
C MET A 400 17.62 19.95 -25.70
N ALA A 401 18.19 19.97 -24.49
CA ALA A 401 18.61 21.18 -23.79
C ALA A 401 19.73 21.94 -24.53
N HIS A 402 20.66 21.22 -25.18
CA HIS A 402 21.62 21.80 -26.12
C HIS A 402 20.94 22.28 -27.41
N SER A 403 20.01 21.49 -27.95
CA SER A 403 19.26 21.74 -29.20
C SER A 403 18.13 22.79 -29.09
N ASN A 404 18.20 23.65 -28.08
CA ASN A 404 17.30 24.80 -27.87
C ASN A 404 15.81 24.48 -27.61
N PHE A 405 15.50 23.27 -27.14
CA PHE A 405 14.23 23.04 -26.44
C PHE A 405 14.24 23.77 -25.10
N SER A 406 13.06 24.02 -24.53
CA SER A 406 12.85 24.70 -23.23
C SER A 406 12.24 23.78 -22.15
N GLY A 407 11.98 22.52 -22.51
CA GLY A 407 11.48 21.47 -21.62
C GLY A 407 11.06 20.22 -22.41
N ALA A 408 11.04 19.08 -21.73
CA ALA A 408 10.61 17.79 -22.25
C ALA A 408 9.74 17.05 -21.24
N MET A 409 8.57 16.54 -21.67
CA MET A 409 7.57 15.91 -20.81
C MET A 409 7.54 14.39 -21.05
N PHE A 410 8.11 13.61 -20.14
CA PHE A 410 8.20 12.15 -20.29
C PHE A 410 6.89 11.46 -19.86
N HIS A 411 6.28 10.67 -20.74
CA HIS A 411 4.89 10.20 -20.58
C HIS A 411 4.72 9.04 -19.58
N ILE A 412 3.57 9.04 -18.88
CA ILE A 412 3.10 8.04 -17.91
C ILE A 412 1.72 7.51 -18.34
N GLY A 413 1.67 6.24 -18.75
CA GLY A 413 0.47 5.57 -19.29
C GLY A 413 -0.25 4.63 -18.31
N GLY A 414 0.22 4.56 -17.05
CA GLY A 414 -0.32 3.66 -16.02
C GLY A 414 0.21 2.22 -16.11
N GLU A 415 -0.37 1.29 -15.37
CA GLU A 415 0.20 -0.04 -15.07
C GLU A 415 0.52 -0.93 -16.30
N ASN A 416 -0.10 -0.64 -17.45
CA ASN A 416 0.00 -1.42 -18.69
C ASN A 416 1.11 -0.94 -19.65
N VAL A 417 1.99 -0.03 -19.24
CA VAL A 417 3.15 0.42 -20.06
C VAL A 417 4.48 0.18 -19.36
N PHE A 418 5.54 -0.07 -20.13
CA PHE A 418 6.89 -0.32 -19.63
C PHE A 418 7.66 0.97 -19.29
N TYR A 419 7.38 2.07 -19.99
CA TYR A 419 8.22 3.27 -19.96
C TYR A 419 8.03 4.21 -18.75
N ASN A 420 7.16 3.85 -17.79
CA ASN A 420 6.75 4.76 -16.72
C ASN A 420 7.96 5.20 -15.86
N PRO A 421 8.19 6.51 -15.67
CA PRO A 421 9.05 7.03 -14.61
C PRO A 421 8.69 6.48 -13.23
N PHE A 422 7.40 6.31 -12.93
CA PHE A 422 6.90 5.73 -11.68
C PHE A 422 5.50 5.15 -11.89
N THR A 423 5.18 4.08 -11.18
CA THR A 423 3.88 3.38 -11.27
C THR A 423 3.33 3.10 -9.87
N ALA A 424 2.11 3.56 -9.61
CA ALA A 424 1.34 3.20 -8.43
C ALA A 424 0.95 1.71 -8.47
N PRO A 425 0.98 0.97 -7.35
CA PRO A 425 0.61 -0.44 -7.32
C PRO A 425 -0.86 -0.64 -7.75
N PRO A 426 -1.21 -1.82 -8.30
CA PRO A 426 -2.58 -2.15 -8.69
C PRO A 426 -3.59 -1.82 -7.60
N THR A 427 -4.80 -1.40 -7.96
CA THR A 427 -5.76 -0.85 -6.97
C THR A 427 -6.06 -1.84 -5.81
N ASN A 428 -6.10 -3.14 -6.08
CA ASN A 428 -6.25 -4.19 -5.05
C ASN A 428 -4.98 -4.46 -4.20
N GLN A 429 -3.83 -3.99 -4.67
CA GLN A 429 -2.49 -4.11 -4.06
C GLN A 429 -2.00 -2.83 -3.36
N SER A 430 -2.66 -1.68 -3.57
CA SER A 430 -2.41 -0.34 -2.99
C SER A 430 -2.58 -0.21 -1.46
N SER A 431 -2.31 -1.31 -0.78
CA SER A 431 -2.77 -1.73 0.53
C SER A 431 -1.66 -2.45 1.32
N PHE A 432 -0.76 -3.15 0.63
CA PHE A 432 0.39 -3.87 1.19
C PHE A 432 1.63 -3.81 0.26
N ARG A 433 1.51 -3.16 -0.90
CA ARG A 433 2.58 -2.86 -1.86
C ARG A 433 2.78 -1.37 -1.95
N GLN A 434 4.03 -0.95 -2.09
CA GLN A 434 4.40 0.44 -2.35
C GLN A 434 4.50 0.66 -3.88
N TRP A 435 5.08 1.77 -4.32
CA TRP A 435 5.23 2.09 -5.74
C TRP A 435 6.45 1.39 -6.36
N THR A 436 6.43 1.29 -7.69
CA THR A 436 7.57 0.87 -8.51
C THR A 436 8.12 2.09 -9.22
N ILE A 437 9.42 2.38 -9.06
CA ILE A 437 10.09 3.51 -9.71
C ILE A 437 10.88 3.01 -10.91
N GLY A 438 10.57 3.54 -12.10
CA GLY A 438 11.17 3.14 -13.36
C GLY A 438 12.46 3.92 -13.68
N PRO A 439 13.20 3.48 -14.73
CA PRO A 439 14.52 4.04 -15.05
C PRO A 439 14.48 5.54 -15.37
N ILE A 440 13.46 6.01 -16.09
CA ILE A 440 13.29 7.40 -16.54
C ILE A 440 13.24 8.40 -15.38
N TYR A 441 12.78 7.99 -14.18
CA TYR A 441 12.78 8.90 -13.02
C TYR A 441 14.21 9.13 -12.46
N TYR A 442 15.13 8.18 -12.62
CA TYR A 442 16.55 8.43 -12.33
C TYR A 442 17.12 9.46 -13.31
N SER A 443 16.73 9.43 -14.58
CA SER A 443 17.08 10.48 -15.55
C SER A 443 16.58 11.86 -15.11
N ALA A 444 15.33 11.95 -14.62
CA ALA A 444 14.77 13.20 -14.12
C ALA A 444 15.58 13.79 -12.95
N LEU A 445 16.01 12.96 -11.99
CA LEU A 445 16.87 13.39 -10.88
C LEU A 445 18.24 13.88 -11.35
N VAL A 446 18.89 13.14 -12.26
CA VAL A 446 20.21 13.49 -12.80
C VAL A 446 20.16 14.80 -13.57
N VAL A 447 19.16 14.98 -14.44
CA VAL A 447 19.02 16.19 -15.27
C VAL A 447 18.65 17.40 -14.41
N ALA A 448 17.77 17.24 -13.43
CA ALA A 448 17.47 18.29 -12.45
C ALA A 448 18.72 18.71 -11.65
N GLU A 449 19.55 17.75 -11.23
CA GLU A 449 20.77 18.02 -10.47
C GLU A 449 21.91 18.61 -11.32
N ALA A 450 21.96 18.29 -12.61
CA ALA A 450 22.91 18.83 -13.59
C ALA A 450 22.55 20.26 -14.02
N LEU A 451 21.27 20.55 -14.26
CA LEU A 451 20.80 21.89 -14.63
C LEU A 451 20.76 22.85 -13.45
N GLY A 452 20.50 22.35 -12.23
CA GLY A 452 20.48 23.14 -11.00
C GLY A 452 19.25 24.04 -10.86
N ALA A 453 19.29 24.91 -9.86
CA ALA A 453 18.19 25.81 -9.50
C ALA A 453 18.37 27.25 -10.01
N SER A 454 19.54 27.58 -10.56
CA SER A 454 19.84 28.93 -11.09
C SER A 454 18.91 29.38 -12.22
N ASN A 455 18.39 28.43 -13.00
CA ASN A 455 17.72 28.64 -14.28
C ASN A 455 18.59 29.39 -15.33
N GLN A 456 19.92 29.31 -15.19
CA GLN A 456 20.90 29.93 -16.08
C GLN A 456 21.85 28.91 -16.75
N THR A 457 21.70 27.62 -16.48
CA THR A 457 22.55 26.58 -17.06
C THR A 457 22.28 26.43 -18.56
N GLN A 458 23.31 26.63 -19.37
CA GLN A 458 23.35 26.37 -20.80
C GLN A 458 24.08 25.05 -21.06
N VAL A 459 23.51 24.20 -21.90
CA VAL A 459 24.09 22.87 -22.22
C VAL A 459 24.80 22.91 -23.57
N LEU A 460 25.95 22.25 -23.64
CA LEU A 460 26.73 22.03 -24.84
C LEU A 460 27.08 20.55 -24.97
N ASN A 461 26.68 19.94 -26.09
CA ASN A 461 27.21 18.64 -26.52
C ASN A 461 28.69 18.81 -26.93
N LEU A 462 29.60 18.03 -26.36
CA LEU A 462 31.05 18.21 -26.49
C LEU A 462 31.68 17.16 -27.40
N GLY A 463 32.15 17.59 -28.57
CA GLY A 463 33.00 16.77 -29.43
C GLY A 463 34.45 16.67 -28.91
N VAL A 464 34.97 15.45 -28.80
CA VAL A 464 36.39 15.15 -28.57
C VAL A 464 36.92 14.33 -29.76
N PRO A 465 38.14 14.57 -30.27
CA PRO A 465 38.68 13.77 -31.38
C PRO A 465 38.77 12.28 -31.02
N GLY A 466 38.05 11.43 -31.75
CA GLY A 466 37.98 9.99 -31.47
C GLY A 466 37.00 9.60 -30.35
N LEU A 467 36.11 10.50 -29.93
CA LEU A 467 34.97 10.15 -29.07
C LEU A 467 34.11 9.06 -29.73
N SER A 468 33.57 8.16 -28.92
CA SER A 468 32.69 7.09 -29.38
C SER A 468 31.22 7.47 -29.23
N ASP A 469 30.35 7.03 -30.14
CA ASP A 469 28.89 7.16 -29.99
C ASP A 469 28.35 6.42 -28.74
N PHE A 470 29.12 5.49 -28.17
CA PHE A 470 28.80 4.86 -26.88
C PHE A 470 29.10 5.77 -25.66
N THR A 471 29.65 6.97 -25.87
CA THR A 471 30.10 7.86 -24.79
C THR A 471 29.62 9.32 -24.97
N PRO A 472 28.32 9.61 -24.80
CA PRO A 472 27.81 10.98 -24.79
C PRO A 472 28.51 11.86 -23.74
N LEU A 473 28.77 13.11 -24.11
CA LEU A 473 29.55 14.04 -23.29
C LEU A 473 28.95 15.46 -23.34
N TYR A 474 28.66 16.03 -22.17
CA TYR A 474 28.05 17.35 -22.05
C TYR A 474 28.82 18.26 -21.10
N GLY A 475 29.05 19.49 -21.55
CA GLY A 475 29.50 20.61 -20.71
C GLY A 475 28.31 21.48 -20.32
N LEU A 476 28.19 21.79 -19.03
CA LEU A 476 27.11 22.59 -18.48
C LEU A 476 27.70 23.89 -17.93
N TYR A 477 27.27 25.02 -18.51
CA TYR A 477 27.86 26.34 -18.32
C TYR A 477 26.85 27.31 -17.72
N GLU A 478 27.29 28.20 -16.85
CA GLU A 478 26.48 29.33 -16.36
C GLU A 478 27.22 30.63 -16.63
N ASN A 479 26.56 31.60 -17.26
CA ASN A 479 27.19 32.89 -17.63
C ASN A 479 28.51 32.70 -18.42
N GLY A 480 28.56 31.66 -19.27
CA GLY A 480 29.76 31.28 -20.03
C GLY A 480 30.87 30.56 -19.24
N VAL A 481 30.70 30.32 -17.93
CA VAL A 481 31.66 29.58 -17.08
C VAL A 481 31.23 28.12 -16.95
N PRO A 482 32.08 27.11 -17.22
CA PRO A 482 31.75 25.71 -17.01
C PRO A 482 31.58 25.41 -15.51
N LYS A 483 30.44 24.82 -15.14
CA LYS A 483 30.09 24.44 -13.77
C LYS A 483 30.08 22.93 -13.53
N ARG A 484 29.59 22.17 -14.50
CA ARG A 484 29.44 20.71 -14.40
C ARG A 484 29.79 20.03 -15.74
N VAL A 485 30.17 18.76 -15.67
CA VAL A 485 30.36 17.90 -16.85
C VAL A 485 29.55 16.62 -16.63
N ALA A 486 28.74 16.23 -17.61
CA ALA A 486 28.04 14.95 -17.61
C ALA A 486 28.66 14.03 -18.66
N ILE A 487 29.06 12.83 -18.24
CA ILE A 487 29.74 11.82 -19.07
C ILE A 487 28.94 10.52 -18.96
N ILE A 488 28.44 10.00 -20.08
CA ILE A 488 27.64 8.76 -20.14
C ILE A 488 28.50 7.66 -20.77
N ASN A 489 28.36 6.41 -20.33
CA ASN A 489 28.97 5.23 -20.92
C ASN A 489 27.90 4.14 -21.14
N TYR A 490 27.56 3.90 -22.40
CA TYR A 490 26.57 2.90 -22.82
C TYR A 490 27.13 1.48 -22.92
N ILE A 491 28.45 1.27 -22.78
CA ILE A 491 29.06 -0.06 -22.91
C ILE A 491 28.74 -0.91 -21.68
N ASP A 492 28.18 -2.10 -21.91
CA ASP A 492 27.99 -3.12 -20.88
C ASP A 492 29.27 -3.99 -20.79
N ASP A 493 30.13 -3.71 -19.81
CA ASP A 493 31.39 -4.46 -19.60
C ASP A 493 31.68 -4.64 -18.10
N PRO A 494 31.18 -5.72 -17.47
CA PRO A 494 31.42 -6.01 -16.05
C PRO A 494 32.88 -6.36 -15.71
N SER A 495 33.82 -6.32 -16.67
CA SER A 495 35.26 -6.41 -16.38
C SER A 495 35.92 -5.07 -16.07
N GLY A 496 35.26 -3.95 -16.35
CA GLY A 496 35.81 -2.60 -16.22
C GLY A 496 36.91 -2.25 -17.24
N ALA A 497 37.14 -3.08 -18.26
CA ALA A 497 38.14 -2.82 -19.29
C ALA A 497 37.73 -1.67 -20.24
N ASN A 498 36.43 -1.34 -20.31
CA ASN A 498 35.86 -0.23 -21.05
C ASN A 498 35.38 0.93 -20.15
N ASP A 499 35.86 1.01 -18.90
CA ASP A 499 35.66 2.18 -18.04
C ASP A 499 36.32 3.43 -18.67
N VAL A 500 35.60 4.56 -18.64
CA VAL A 500 36.04 5.80 -19.29
C VAL A 500 36.84 6.67 -18.32
N HIS A 501 38.11 6.89 -18.63
CA HIS A 501 39.02 7.81 -17.96
C HIS A 501 38.93 9.21 -18.57
N ALA A 502 38.00 10.01 -18.07
CA ALA A 502 37.76 11.38 -18.47
C ALA A 502 38.78 12.35 -17.84
N VAL A 503 39.74 12.82 -18.62
CA VAL A 503 40.80 13.76 -18.19
C VAL A 503 40.33 15.18 -18.46
N ILE A 504 39.73 15.82 -17.46
CA ILE A 504 39.12 17.16 -17.57
C ILE A 504 40.16 18.25 -17.29
N SER A 505 40.19 19.29 -18.12
CA SER A 505 40.95 20.53 -17.90
C SER A 505 40.25 21.73 -18.52
N ILE A 506 40.55 22.94 -18.04
CA ILE A 506 39.84 24.17 -18.43
C ILE A 506 40.85 25.27 -18.79
N ALA A 507 40.74 25.80 -20.01
CA ALA A 507 41.68 26.79 -20.53
C ALA A 507 41.64 28.09 -19.70
N GLY A 508 42.79 28.49 -19.14
CA GLY A 508 42.94 29.72 -18.35
C GLY A 508 42.48 29.62 -16.88
N TRP A 509 42.14 28.43 -16.38
CA TRP A 509 41.81 28.20 -14.97
C TRP A 509 43.01 27.63 -14.20
N THR A 510 42.90 27.62 -12.87
CA THR A 510 43.77 26.80 -11.99
C THR A 510 42.93 25.66 -11.44
N ALA A 511 43.29 24.42 -11.75
CA ALA A 511 42.59 23.23 -11.29
C ALA A 511 42.54 23.19 -9.74
N PRO A 512 41.40 22.81 -9.14
CA PRO A 512 41.25 22.71 -7.69
C PRO A 512 42.04 21.49 -7.17
N ASN A 513 42.22 21.38 -5.85
CA ASN A 513 42.82 20.18 -5.26
C ASN A 513 41.99 18.91 -5.52
N SER A 514 40.67 19.06 -5.69
CA SER A 514 39.73 17.97 -5.97
C SER A 514 38.43 18.48 -6.59
N VAL A 515 37.75 17.62 -7.36
CA VAL A 515 36.35 17.79 -7.79
C VAL A 515 35.42 16.82 -7.06
N LYS A 516 34.11 17.09 -7.11
CA LYS A 516 33.06 16.20 -6.59
C LYS A 516 32.39 15.46 -7.72
N VAL A 517 32.03 14.19 -7.52
CA VAL A 517 31.38 13.36 -8.54
C VAL A 517 30.21 12.59 -7.93
N LYS A 518 29.07 12.58 -8.64
CA LYS A 518 27.94 11.67 -8.39
C LYS A 518 27.78 10.73 -9.59
N TYR A 519 27.37 9.50 -9.32
CA TYR A 519 27.27 8.43 -10.31
C TYR A 519 25.84 7.91 -10.47
N LEU A 520 25.40 7.76 -11.71
CA LEU A 520 24.23 6.96 -12.09
C LEU A 520 24.75 5.59 -12.54
N ALA A 521 24.43 4.53 -11.81
CA ALA A 521 25.06 3.21 -11.99
C ALA A 521 24.11 2.03 -11.79
N ALA A 522 24.34 0.98 -12.57
CA ALA A 522 23.78 -0.37 -12.46
C ALA A 522 24.81 -1.37 -13.01
N ALA A 523 24.65 -2.67 -12.74
CA ALA A 523 25.62 -3.70 -13.17
C ALA A 523 25.50 -4.13 -14.64
N SER A 524 24.48 -3.65 -15.36
CA SER A 524 24.23 -3.94 -16.78
C SER A 524 23.18 -2.97 -17.35
N VAL A 525 23.22 -2.69 -18.66
CA VAL A 525 22.22 -1.83 -19.34
C VAL A 525 20.84 -2.48 -19.37
N VAL A 526 20.75 -3.81 -19.30
CA VAL A 526 19.46 -4.54 -19.25
C VAL A 526 18.94 -4.77 -17.81
N GLN A 527 19.64 -4.28 -16.78
CA GLN A 527 19.20 -4.41 -15.38
C GLN A 527 17.88 -3.65 -15.13
N LYS A 528 16.95 -4.27 -14.39
CA LYS A 528 15.74 -3.63 -13.86
C LYS A 528 15.80 -3.57 -12.33
N GLY A 529 15.33 -2.46 -11.75
CA GLY A 529 15.47 -2.18 -10.31
C GLY A 529 16.93 -2.04 -9.86
N ASN A 530 17.16 -1.68 -8.60
CA ASN A 530 18.51 -1.49 -8.02
C ASN A 530 19.45 -0.59 -8.85
N ILE A 531 18.89 0.32 -9.64
CA ILE A 531 19.60 1.44 -10.26
C ILE A 531 19.96 2.41 -9.12
N THR A 532 21.14 2.99 -9.15
CA THR A 532 21.59 3.93 -8.11
C THR A 532 21.91 5.30 -8.70
N TRP A 533 21.46 6.37 -8.04
CA TRP A 533 21.97 7.73 -8.19
C TRP A 533 22.72 8.11 -6.92
N ALA A 534 24.01 8.43 -7.04
CA ALA A 534 24.89 8.73 -5.91
C ALA A 534 24.80 7.69 -4.78
N GLY A 535 24.76 6.39 -5.12
CA GLY A 535 24.62 5.29 -4.15
C GLY A 535 23.22 5.11 -3.54
N GLN A 536 22.25 5.98 -3.86
CA GLN A 536 20.86 5.83 -3.43
C GLN A 536 19.99 5.19 -4.51
N THR A 537 19.05 4.33 -4.10
CA THR A 537 18.08 3.65 -4.97
C THR A 537 16.66 3.97 -4.51
N PHE A 538 15.65 3.61 -5.31
CA PHE A 538 14.25 3.60 -4.88
C PHE A 538 13.71 2.19 -4.62
N GLY A 539 14.58 1.18 -4.65
CA GLY A 539 14.26 -0.23 -4.44
C GLY A 539 13.92 -0.97 -5.73
N GLY A 540 13.33 -2.15 -5.56
CA GLY A 540 12.75 -2.98 -6.61
C GLY A 540 11.27 -2.69 -6.87
N VAL A 541 10.59 -3.70 -7.42
CA VAL A 541 9.17 -3.64 -7.77
C VAL A 541 8.31 -3.68 -6.50
N PHE A 542 7.43 -2.68 -6.34
CA PHE A 542 6.57 -2.44 -5.17
C PHE A 542 7.26 -2.05 -3.85
N GLU A 543 8.52 -1.59 -3.89
CA GLU A 543 9.30 -1.30 -2.68
C GLU A 543 9.34 0.18 -2.28
N SER A 544 8.90 1.12 -3.13
CA SER A 544 9.16 2.56 -2.94
C SER A 544 8.00 3.39 -2.38
N ASP A 545 8.27 4.20 -1.36
CA ASP A 545 7.39 5.28 -0.88
C ASP A 545 7.73 6.65 -1.50
N GLY A 546 8.56 6.66 -2.55
CA GLY A 546 9.03 7.86 -3.23
C GLY A 546 10.22 8.56 -2.56
N ARG A 547 10.74 8.06 -1.43
CA ARG A 547 11.96 8.57 -0.79
C ARG A 547 13.21 7.82 -1.26
N PRO A 548 14.37 8.48 -1.42
CA PRO A 548 15.63 7.80 -1.72
C PRO A 548 16.05 6.87 -0.57
N MET A 549 16.44 5.65 -0.91
CA MET A 549 16.93 4.62 0.01
C MET A 549 18.45 4.49 -0.09
N GLY A 550 19.11 4.29 1.05
CA GLY A 550 20.57 4.24 1.15
C GLY A 550 21.20 5.61 1.42
N THR A 551 22.52 5.62 1.55
CA THR A 551 23.30 6.83 1.88
C THR A 551 23.74 7.53 0.60
N GLU A 552 23.63 8.85 0.53
CA GLU A 552 24.19 9.60 -0.59
C GLU A 552 25.73 9.58 -0.56
N VAL A 553 26.32 9.15 -1.66
CA VAL A 553 27.76 9.01 -1.88
C VAL A 553 28.21 10.06 -2.90
N ILE A 554 28.87 11.11 -2.40
CA ILE A 554 29.56 12.10 -3.22
C ILE A 554 31.05 11.77 -3.23
N GLN A 555 31.54 11.20 -4.33
CA GLN A 555 32.95 10.85 -4.44
C GLN A 555 33.79 12.12 -4.59
N THR A 556 34.91 12.19 -3.86
CA THR A 556 35.92 13.25 -4.05
C THR A 556 37.04 12.68 -4.90
N VAL A 557 37.31 13.32 -6.04
CA VAL A 557 38.37 12.93 -6.98
C VAL A 557 39.46 13.99 -6.91
N ASN A 558 40.66 13.61 -6.49
CA ASN A 558 41.81 14.51 -6.43
C ASN A 558 42.28 14.85 -7.85
N CYS A 559 42.65 16.11 -8.07
CA CYS A 559 43.18 16.58 -9.34
C CYS A 559 44.71 16.73 -9.28
N ASP A 560 45.37 16.61 -10.43
CA ASP A 560 46.79 16.95 -10.56
C ASP A 560 46.93 18.46 -10.77
N THR A 561 47.26 19.18 -9.70
CA THR A 561 47.53 20.63 -9.73
C THR A 561 48.86 21.01 -10.39
N THR A 562 49.68 20.04 -10.80
CA THR A 562 50.88 20.25 -11.62
C THR A 562 50.55 20.14 -13.11
N ALA A 563 49.80 19.10 -13.49
CA ALA A 563 49.31 18.90 -14.87
C ALA A 563 48.08 19.76 -15.22
N GLN A 564 47.43 20.36 -14.22
CA GLN A 564 46.19 21.15 -14.34
C GLN A 564 44.99 20.33 -14.87
N THR A 565 44.88 19.08 -14.43
CA THR A 565 43.87 18.11 -14.87
C THR A 565 43.15 17.41 -13.71
N CYS A 566 41.89 17.05 -13.90
CA CYS A 566 41.10 16.21 -13.01
C CYS A 566 40.66 14.95 -13.76
N THR A 567 41.17 13.77 -13.37
CA THR A 567 40.85 12.50 -14.05
C THR A 567 39.72 11.77 -13.32
N VAL A 568 38.53 11.73 -13.92
CA VAL A 568 37.36 11.01 -13.41
C VAL A 568 37.20 9.69 -14.16
N VAL A 569 36.89 8.61 -13.44
CA VAL A 569 36.56 7.30 -14.03
C VAL A 569 35.03 7.17 -14.11
N VAL A 570 34.50 6.63 -15.20
CA VAL A 570 33.06 6.38 -15.41
C VAL A 570 32.85 4.91 -15.77
N PRO A 571 32.06 4.14 -15.00
CA PRO A 571 31.96 2.69 -15.15
C PRO A 571 31.26 2.28 -16.45
N ALA A 572 31.54 1.05 -16.91
CA ALA A 572 30.87 0.41 -18.05
C ALA A 572 29.81 -0.63 -17.59
N PRO A 573 28.50 -0.30 -17.52
CA PRO A 573 27.84 0.93 -17.95
C PRO A 573 27.60 1.92 -16.81
N GLY A 574 27.34 3.18 -17.15
CA GLY A 574 26.99 4.20 -16.16
C GLY A 574 27.07 5.63 -16.66
N MET A 575 26.95 6.58 -15.74
CA MET A 575 27.12 8.01 -16.00
C MET A 575 27.72 8.71 -14.79
N ALA A 576 28.55 9.71 -15.02
CA ALA A 576 29.14 10.57 -13.99
C ALA A 576 28.72 12.03 -14.20
N LEU A 577 28.26 12.68 -13.13
CA LEU A 577 28.12 14.14 -13.04
C LEU A 577 29.26 14.69 -12.19
N VAL A 578 30.16 15.43 -12.85
CA VAL A 578 31.34 16.04 -12.23
C VAL A 578 31.01 17.50 -11.92
N PHE A 579 31.12 17.90 -10.65
CA PHE A 579 30.98 19.28 -10.20
C PHE A 579 32.35 19.93 -10.13
N LEU A 580 32.55 21.01 -10.90
CA LEU A 580 33.85 21.68 -11.06
C LEU A 580 34.15 22.68 -9.92
N SER A 581 33.21 22.88 -8.99
CA SER A 581 33.34 23.71 -7.80
C SER A 581 32.36 23.26 -6.72
N ASP A 582 32.66 23.54 -5.45
CA ASP A 582 31.75 23.25 -4.34
C ASP A 582 30.45 24.07 -4.43
N ASP A 583 30.49 25.30 -4.97
CA ASP A 583 29.31 26.10 -5.31
C ASP A 583 28.38 25.35 -6.29
N ALA A 584 28.94 24.79 -7.38
CA ALA A 584 28.17 24.02 -8.36
C ALA A 584 27.59 22.72 -7.79
N GLN A 585 28.18 22.16 -6.73
CA GLN A 585 27.64 20.99 -6.02
C GLN A 585 26.51 21.40 -5.06
N THR A 586 26.69 22.49 -4.32
CA THR A 586 25.77 22.93 -3.26
C THR A 586 24.52 23.65 -3.78
N GLU A 587 24.60 24.31 -4.94
CA GLU A 587 23.46 24.95 -5.60
C GLU A 587 22.30 23.96 -5.85
N SER A 588 22.62 22.72 -6.26
CA SER A 588 21.63 21.66 -6.53
C SER A 588 20.99 21.06 -5.25
N GLY A 589 21.25 21.65 -4.08
CA GLY A 589 20.55 21.37 -2.82
C GLY A 589 19.60 22.50 -2.39
N GLY A 590 19.23 23.40 -3.31
CA GLY A 590 18.65 24.72 -3.03
C GLY A 590 17.32 24.80 -2.25
N MET A 591 16.57 23.70 -2.12
CA MET A 591 15.41 23.61 -1.23
C MET A 591 15.60 22.48 -0.20
N PRO A 592 15.15 22.66 1.07
CA PRO A 592 15.16 21.57 2.04
C PRO A 592 14.38 20.36 1.50
N SER A 593 14.95 19.16 1.65
CA SER A 593 14.22 17.92 1.33
C SER A 593 12.97 17.84 2.20
N MET A 594 11.81 17.71 1.57
CA MET A 594 10.52 17.60 2.24
C MET A 594 9.98 16.18 2.07
N THR A 595 9.88 15.46 3.18
CA THR A 595 9.15 14.20 3.25
C THR A 595 7.70 14.45 3.64
N PHE A 596 6.79 13.78 2.94
CA PHE A 596 5.36 13.82 3.23
C PHE A 596 4.91 12.50 3.87
N SER A 597 3.99 12.60 4.82
CA SER A 597 3.29 11.48 5.44
C SER A 597 1.78 11.59 5.17
N THR A 598 1.10 10.47 4.96
CA THR A 598 -0.37 10.50 4.77
C THR A 598 -1.08 10.62 6.11
N SER A 599 -2.05 11.54 6.21
CA SER A 599 -3.09 11.53 7.26
C SER A 599 -4.28 10.63 6.87
N ALA A 600 -4.37 10.25 5.59
CA ALA A 600 -5.38 9.36 5.05
C ALA A 600 -4.83 7.95 4.89
N HIS A 601 -4.97 7.15 5.95
CA HIS A 601 -4.70 5.71 5.89
C HIS A 601 -5.88 4.99 5.22
N THR A 602 -5.63 4.35 4.08
CA THR A 602 -6.48 3.25 3.63
C THR A 602 -6.45 2.14 4.70
N LYS A 603 -7.60 1.51 4.99
CA LYS A 603 -7.80 0.64 6.17
C LYS A 603 -7.11 -0.72 6.00
N PHE A 604 -5.78 -0.78 6.13
CA PHE A 604 -4.97 -1.94 5.76
C PHE A 604 -3.94 -2.39 6.81
N LYS A 605 -3.38 -3.56 6.51
CA LYS A 605 -2.40 -4.32 7.29
C LYS A 605 -0.99 -3.83 6.95
N ASN A 606 -0.34 -3.09 7.84
CA ASN A 606 1.04 -2.62 7.67
C ASN A 606 2.04 -3.77 7.55
N THR A 607 2.90 -3.78 6.53
CA THR A 607 4.14 -4.56 6.52
C THR A 607 5.32 -3.64 6.82
N GLY A 608 5.83 -3.71 8.05
CA GLY A 608 7.03 -2.98 8.45
C GLY A 608 8.31 -3.64 7.95
N ALA A 609 8.96 -3.05 6.94
CA ALA A 609 10.25 -3.52 6.44
C ALA A 609 11.41 -2.83 7.17
N TYR A 610 12.09 -3.54 8.09
CA TYR A 610 13.25 -3.02 8.81
C TYR A 610 14.56 -3.30 8.05
N GLY A 611 15.05 -2.32 7.31
CA GLY A 611 16.42 -2.33 6.78
C GLY A 611 17.45 -2.17 7.89
N ARG A 612 18.32 -3.18 8.10
CA ARG A 612 19.46 -3.08 9.03
C ARG A 612 20.70 -2.54 8.33
N SER A 613 20.96 -1.24 8.44
CA SER A 613 22.29 -0.68 8.18
C SER A 613 23.22 -0.90 9.38
N GLY A 614 24.21 -1.77 9.21
CA GLY A 614 25.26 -1.99 10.21
C GLY A 614 26.48 -1.12 9.93
N CYS A 615 26.80 -0.18 10.83
CA CYS A 615 28.10 0.51 10.82
C CYS A 615 29.16 -0.39 11.48
N PRO A 616 30.41 -0.40 10.98
CA PRO A 616 31.44 -1.34 11.43
C PRO A 616 32.03 -1.00 12.81
N ARG A 617 32.70 -1.99 13.40
CA ARG A 617 33.71 -1.79 14.46
C ARG A 617 34.89 -2.72 14.20
N ASP A 618 35.90 -2.22 13.53
CA ASP A 618 37.19 -2.88 13.43
C ASP A 618 37.96 -2.73 14.74
N VAL A 619 38.23 -3.85 15.41
CA VAL A 619 39.34 -4.00 16.36
C VAL A 619 39.89 -5.41 16.19
N GLU A 620 41.06 -5.53 15.56
CA GLU A 620 41.90 -6.73 15.64
C GLU A 620 42.32 -6.96 17.12
N ARG A 621 42.69 -8.15 17.60
CA ARG A 621 43.49 -9.20 16.95
C ARG A 621 43.55 -10.48 17.80
N ASP A 622 44.17 -11.51 17.22
CA ASP A 622 44.89 -12.63 17.85
C ASP A 622 44.13 -13.80 18.50
N GLU A 623 44.87 -14.92 18.58
CA GLU A 623 44.43 -16.30 18.76
C GLU A 623 44.49 -16.77 20.23
N ASP A 624 43.74 -17.80 20.62
CA ASP A 624 44.25 -19.20 20.73
C ASP A 624 43.22 -20.11 21.47
N VAL A 625 43.52 -21.41 21.63
CA VAL A 625 42.59 -22.50 21.92
C VAL A 625 42.94 -23.26 23.21
N ARG A 626 42.05 -23.27 24.23
CA ARG A 626 41.71 -24.46 25.08
C ARG A 626 40.80 -24.23 26.31
N VAL A 627 39.79 -25.11 26.44
CA VAL A 627 39.43 -25.95 27.63
C VAL A 627 38.88 -25.32 28.96
N TRP A 628 37.81 -25.95 29.46
CA TRP A 628 37.13 -25.82 30.78
C TRP A 628 37.90 -26.56 31.93
N PRO A 629 37.52 -26.53 33.25
CA PRO A 629 36.30 -25.98 33.88
C PRO A 629 36.43 -25.21 35.24
N GLY A 630 35.37 -24.47 35.59
CA GLY A 630 34.72 -24.52 36.93
C GLY A 630 35.16 -23.52 38.02
N GLY A 631 34.32 -23.35 39.07
CA GLY A 631 34.81 -22.84 40.37
C GLY A 631 34.06 -21.77 41.19
N ASN A 632 32.73 -21.85 41.39
CA ASN A 632 32.01 -21.54 42.65
C ASN A 632 32.04 -20.13 43.36
N GLN A 633 30.94 -19.88 44.10
CA GLN A 633 30.79 -19.07 45.34
C GLN A 633 30.66 -17.52 45.37
N GLN A 634 29.48 -17.12 45.91
CA GLN A 634 29.22 -16.10 46.95
C GLN A 634 29.37 -14.58 46.69
N ALA A 635 28.27 -13.86 46.96
CA ALA A 635 28.26 -12.46 47.40
C ALA A 635 28.47 -12.36 48.93
N PRO A 636 28.81 -11.17 49.46
CA PRO A 636 27.77 -10.38 50.15
C PRO A 636 27.84 -8.85 49.87
N GLU A 637 27.20 -8.05 50.72
CA GLU A 637 26.74 -6.66 50.47
C GLU A 637 27.66 -5.54 51.05
N CYS A 638 27.20 -4.29 50.90
CA CYS A 638 27.73 -3.01 51.43
C CYS A 638 28.96 -2.40 50.71
N GLY A 639 29.05 -1.08 50.49
CA GLY A 639 28.04 -0.02 50.62
C GLY A 639 28.63 1.41 50.68
N THR A 640 27.87 2.43 50.21
CA THR A 640 28.03 3.91 50.45
C THR A 640 29.36 4.59 50.03
N GLU A 641 29.44 5.84 49.54
CA GLU A 641 28.74 7.11 49.83
C GLU A 641 28.67 8.08 48.62
N CYS A 642 27.86 9.17 48.76
CA CYS A 642 28.01 10.59 48.30
C CYS A 642 28.68 10.98 46.95
N ALA A 643 28.33 12.08 46.25
CA ALA A 643 27.22 13.07 46.24
C ALA A 643 27.44 13.99 45.00
N GLY A 644 26.52 14.83 44.49
CA GLY A 644 25.11 15.13 44.79
C GLY A 644 24.65 16.44 44.07
N VAL A 645 23.36 16.80 44.15
CA VAL A 645 22.73 18.09 43.70
C VAL A 645 22.75 18.36 42.17
N GLY A 646 21.70 18.85 41.50
CA GLY A 646 20.30 19.15 41.89
C GLY A 646 19.69 20.25 40.99
N ARG A 647 18.39 20.16 40.60
CA ARG A 647 17.70 21.23 39.82
C ARG A 647 16.25 21.50 40.25
N HIS A 648 15.90 22.79 40.25
CA HIS A 648 14.58 23.42 40.28
C HIS A 648 14.55 24.45 39.12
N ALA A 649 13.45 24.92 38.52
CA ALA A 649 12.01 24.57 38.58
C ALA A 649 11.29 25.05 37.29
N ARG A 650 9.96 24.90 37.21
CA ARG A 650 9.02 25.50 36.21
C ARG A 650 8.72 27.00 36.58
N PRO A 651 7.79 27.81 35.98
CA PRO A 651 6.66 27.50 35.05
C PRO A 651 6.15 28.60 34.04
N ARG A 652 5.02 28.31 33.34
CA ARG A 652 4.06 29.20 32.59
C ARG A 652 4.56 29.79 31.24
N GLY A 653 3.70 30.09 30.25
CA GLY A 653 2.27 29.78 30.07
C GLY A 653 1.56 30.58 28.92
N SER A 654 0.44 30.03 28.40
CA SER A 654 -0.62 30.63 27.53
C SER A 654 -0.29 31.17 26.11
N CYS A 655 -1.12 30.76 25.15
CA CYS A 655 -1.39 31.43 23.85
C CYS A 655 -2.84 31.98 23.85
N CYS A 656 -3.23 32.70 22.78
CA CYS A 656 -4.62 33.12 22.51
C CYS A 656 -5.09 32.62 21.13
N ASP A 657 -6.41 32.60 20.92
CA ASP A 657 -7.08 31.96 19.78
C ASP A 657 -7.11 32.80 18.48
N LEU A 658 -7.30 32.10 17.36
CA LEU A 658 -7.98 32.59 16.16
C LEU A 658 -8.85 31.46 15.57
N ASP A 659 -10.03 31.82 15.06
CA ASP A 659 -11.03 30.89 14.51
C ASP A 659 -10.80 30.54 13.03
N GLY A 660 -11.29 29.35 12.65
CA GLY A 660 -12.04 29.16 11.40
C GLY A 660 -11.30 29.16 10.06
N ASP A 661 -10.72 28.02 9.67
CA ASP A 661 -11.25 27.25 8.53
C ASP A 661 -10.67 25.82 8.47
N GLY A 662 -11.34 24.93 7.71
CA GLY A 662 -11.09 23.48 7.72
C GLY A 662 -9.87 23.02 6.92
N ALA A 663 -8.65 23.24 7.42
CA ALA A 663 -7.42 22.80 6.78
C ALA A 663 -7.06 21.31 7.06
N VAL A 664 -6.64 20.57 6.03
CA VAL A 664 -6.01 19.26 6.18
C VAL A 664 -4.55 19.43 6.61
N VAL A 665 -4.19 18.88 7.76
CA VAL A 665 -2.81 18.93 8.26
C VAL A 665 -1.98 17.82 7.61
N VAL A 666 -1.14 18.20 6.64
CA VAL A 666 -0.01 17.39 6.18
C VAL A 666 1.21 17.78 7.03
N TRP A 667 1.76 16.84 7.79
CA TRP A 667 2.92 17.11 8.63
C TRP A 667 4.19 17.21 7.78
N VAL A 668 4.98 18.27 8.01
CA VAL A 668 6.29 18.49 7.39
C VAL A 668 7.35 18.31 8.46
N GLU A 669 8.12 17.21 8.39
CA GLU A 669 9.29 17.04 9.23
C GLU A 669 10.39 18.01 8.80
N ARG A 670 10.96 18.77 9.75
CA ARG A 670 12.10 19.66 9.50
C ARG A 670 13.34 19.16 10.25
N PRO A 671 14.50 18.95 9.59
CA PRO A 671 15.73 18.59 10.28
C PRO A 671 16.22 19.75 11.15
N SER A 672 16.47 19.47 12.43
CA SER A 672 17.06 20.45 13.35
C SER A 672 18.57 20.53 13.16
N HIS A 673 19.11 21.72 12.86
CA HIS A 673 20.54 21.99 12.88
C HIS A 673 20.88 23.19 13.77
N SER A 674 21.93 23.02 14.57
CA SER A 674 22.42 24.00 15.54
C SER A 674 23.54 24.84 14.93
N HIS A 675 23.33 26.15 14.78
CA HIS A 675 24.40 27.09 14.47
C HIS A 675 24.64 28.04 15.64
N THR A 676 25.87 28.03 16.14
CA THR A 676 26.38 28.95 17.15
C THR A 676 26.82 30.26 16.49
N LEU A 677 26.31 31.39 16.98
CA LEU A 677 26.82 32.72 16.66
C LEU A 677 27.04 33.51 17.95
N SER A 678 28.19 34.18 18.06
CA SER A 678 28.55 35.02 19.21
C SER A 678 28.05 36.46 19.05
N PRO A 679 27.75 37.19 20.13
CA PRO A 679 27.07 38.48 20.05
C PRO A 679 28.02 39.64 19.76
N ARG A 680 27.50 40.67 19.08
CA ARG A 680 27.97 42.06 19.19
C ARG A 680 26.83 43.08 19.14
N ASP A 681 26.90 43.98 20.12
CA ASP A 681 26.42 45.36 20.15
C ASP A 681 24.89 45.62 20.10
N ALA A 682 24.49 46.83 20.50
CA ALA A 682 23.16 47.16 21.06
C ALA A 682 22.72 48.62 20.78
N ILE A 683 21.76 49.16 21.54
CA ILE A 683 21.21 50.55 21.52
C ILE A 683 20.14 50.74 20.41
N SER A 684 18.99 51.42 20.55
CA SER A 684 18.39 52.28 21.61
C SER A 684 16.85 52.06 21.78
N CYS A 685 16.21 52.80 22.70
CA CYS A 685 14.75 52.90 22.90
C CYS A 685 14.15 54.24 22.36
N ALA A 686 12.83 54.44 22.60
CA ALA A 686 12.01 55.68 22.47
C ALA A 686 11.26 55.93 21.11
N THR A 687 10.04 56.51 21.01
CA THR A 687 8.99 56.93 22.00
C THR A 687 7.63 57.31 21.33
N LEU A 688 6.48 56.90 21.93
CA LEU A 688 5.18 57.64 22.07
C LEU A 688 4.38 58.08 20.78
N PRO A 689 3.20 58.75 20.88
CA PRO A 689 1.90 58.33 21.48
C PRO A 689 0.66 58.52 20.52
N PRO A 690 -0.58 58.12 20.90
CA PRO A 690 -1.78 58.15 20.02
C PRO A 690 -2.73 59.36 20.18
N LEU A 691 -3.71 59.50 19.26
CA LEU A 691 -4.77 60.54 19.24
C LEU A 691 -6.17 59.99 18.85
N SER A 692 -7.21 60.79 19.12
CA SER A 692 -8.65 60.64 18.79
C SER A 692 -9.30 62.05 18.84
N PRO A 693 -10.63 62.33 18.66
CA PRO A 693 -11.84 61.55 18.33
C PRO A 693 -12.56 62.18 17.08
N PRO A 694 -13.91 62.41 16.91
CA PRO A 694 -15.16 61.90 17.54
C PRO A 694 -16.30 61.45 16.57
N ALA A 695 -17.50 61.17 17.12
CA ALA A 695 -18.73 60.72 16.42
C ALA A 695 -19.82 61.81 16.29
N PRO A 696 -21.01 61.49 15.72
CA PRO A 696 -22.27 61.74 16.47
C PRO A 696 -23.35 60.61 16.36
N LYS A 697 -24.57 60.88 16.84
CA LYS A 697 -25.62 59.89 17.24
C LYS A 697 -27.00 60.15 16.57
N ALA A 698 -27.91 59.18 16.64
CA ALA A 698 -29.38 59.37 16.64
C ALA A 698 -30.10 58.37 17.58
N ASN A 699 -31.36 58.62 17.98
CA ASN A 699 -32.08 57.92 19.07
C ASN A 699 -33.63 58.01 18.89
N LYS A 700 -34.41 57.31 19.77
CA LYS A 700 -35.89 57.33 20.07
C LYS A 700 -36.63 56.03 19.66
N LEU A 701 -37.69 55.49 20.31
CA LEU A 701 -38.40 55.60 21.63
C LEU A 701 -39.20 54.26 21.83
N GLY A 702 -40.07 53.95 22.82
CA GLY A 702 -40.54 54.59 24.07
C GLY A 702 -41.92 54.06 24.58
N LEU A 703 -42.19 54.22 25.90
CA LEU A 703 -43.52 54.16 26.60
C LEU A 703 -44.24 52.78 26.77
N VAL A 704 -45.07 52.49 27.83
CA VAL A 704 -45.15 53.02 29.24
C VAL A 704 -46.08 52.21 30.21
N LEU A 705 -45.85 52.36 31.53
CA LEU A 705 -46.74 52.23 32.73
C LEU A 705 -47.13 50.86 33.40
N LEU A 706 -47.57 51.02 34.66
CA LEU A 706 -47.89 50.09 35.78
C LEU A 706 -49.44 50.17 36.06
N PRO A 707 -50.07 49.91 37.27
CA PRO A 707 -49.58 49.42 38.58
C PRO A 707 -50.51 48.46 39.40
N HIS A 708 -50.07 47.99 40.57
CA HIS A 708 -50.72 48.18 41.92
C HIS A 708 -50.08 47.34 43.05
N SER A 709 -50.42 47.67 44.31
CA SER A 709 -50.11 46.94 45.56
C SER A 709 -51.29 47.06 46.54
N PRO A 710 -51.36 46.27 47.63
CA PRO A 710 -51.09 46.88 48.94
C PRO A 710 -50.40 45.95 49.96
N SER A 711 -50.15 46.46 51.18
CA SER A 711 -49.41 45.81 52.27
C SER A 711 -50.23 45.65 53.56
N ILE A 712 -49.92 44.63 54.37
CA ILE A 712 -50.44 44.41 55.73
C ILE A 712 -49.28 44.03 56.70
N THR A 713 -49.51 44.15 58.00
CA THR A 713 -48.54 44.38 59.08
C THR A 713 -47.89 43.14 59.74
N SER A 714 -46.82 43.41 60.50
CA SER A 714 -46.06 42.49 61.37
C SER A 714 -46.77 42.27 62.75
N PRO A 715 -46.16 41.56 63.73
CA PRO A 715 -45.06 40.59 63.70
C PRO A 715 -45.37 39.25 64.41
N MET A 716 -44.66 38.15 64.12
CA MET A 716 -44.72 36.94 64.96
C MET A 716 -43.38 36.19 65.04
N ARG A 717 -43.04 35.68 66.24
CA ARG A 717 -41.80 34.92 66.49
C ARG A 717 -41.96 33.47 66.05
N VAL A 718 -40.96 32.93 65.34
CA VAL A 718 -40.87 31.50 64.96
C VAL A 718 -39.53 30.93 65.45
N PRO A 719 -39.44 29.67 65.95
CA PRO A 719 -38.28 29.22 66.71
C PRO A 719 -36.97 29.06 65.89
N SER A 720 -35.84 29.20 66.59
CA SER A 720 -34.46 29.19 66.06
C SER A 720 -33.94 27.83 65.57
N ARG A 721 -34.81 26.96 65.03
CA ARG A 721 -34.47 25.61 64.53
C ARG A 721 -34.66 25.46 63.01
N TYR A 722 -35.44 26.32 62.35
CA TYR A 722 -35.63 26.28 60.89
C TYR A 722 -34.65 27.14 60.06
N LEU A 723 -34.03 28.17 60.67
CA LEU A 723 -33.07 29.04 59.99
C LEU A 723 -31.81 28.32 59.47
N ARG A 724 -31.44 27.19 60.06
CA ARG A 724 -30.34 26.33 59.55
C ARG A 724 -30.75 25.46 58.37
N LEU A 725 -32.04 25.22 58.13
CA LEU A 725 -32.51 24.41 57.00
C LEU A 725 -32.66 25.25 55.73
N VAL A 726 -33.21 26.47 55.84
CA VAL A 726 -33.39 27.38 54.69
C VAL A 726 -32.05 27.86 54.14
N GLY A 727 -31.07 28.16 55.01
CA GLY A 727 -29.70 28.48 54.55
C GLY A 727 -29.03 27.31 53.82
N LEU A 728 -29.22 26.08 54.31
CA LEU A 728 -28.71 24.88 53.64
C LEU A 728 -29.37 24.66 52.27
N LEU A 729 -30.69 24.82 52.19
CA LEU A 729 -31.46 24.68 50.96
C LEU A 729 -31.15 25.79 49.94
N ALA A 730 -30.87 27.02 50.39
CA ALA A 730 -30.40 28.09 49.51
C ALA A 730 -29.00 27.78 48.94
N CYS A 731 -28.06 27.32 49.77
CA CYS A 731 -26.76 26.86 49.30
C CYS A 731 -26.88 25.65 48.35
N VAL A 732 -27.73 24.66 48.66
CA VAL A 732 -27.98 23.50 47.79
C VAL A 732 -28.64 23.92 46.48
N ALA A 733 -29.55 24.90 46.48
CA ALA A 733 -30.16 25.43 45.25
C ALA A 733 -29.16 26.20 44.39
N VAL A 734 -28.25 26.98 44.98
CA VAL A 734 -27.18 27.67 44.24
C VAL A 734 -26.13 26.68 43.74
N ILE A 735 -25.76 25.67 44.54
CA ILE A 735 -24.83 24.60 44.13
C ILE A 735 -25.45 23.68 43.07
N ALA A 736 -26.75 23.38 43.13
CA ALA A 736 -27.46 22.63 42.10
C ALA A 736 -27.75 23.47 40.85
N GLY A 737 -27.91 24.80 40.99
CA GLY A 737 -28.05 25.74 39.87
C GLY A 737 -26.74 25.93 39.12
N ALA A 738 -25.67 26.28 39.83
CA ALA A 738 -24.32 26.33 39.27
C ALA A 738 -23.86 24.94 38.78
N GLY A 739 -24.22 23.88 39.50
CA GLY A 739 -23.98 22.48 39.10
C GLY A 739 -24.70 22.11 37.81
N ARG A 740 -25.97 22.48 37.64
CA ARG A 740 -26.71 22.29 36.37
C ARG A 740 -26.18 23.16 35.24
N TYR A 741 -25.72 24.38 35.53
CA TYR A 741 -25.10 25.23 34.51
C TYR A 741 -23.73 24.69 34.09
N LEU A 742 -22.99 24.07 35.02
CA LEU A 742 -21.75 23.36 34.74
C LEU A 742 -21.99 22.04 33.99
N THR A 743 -22.97 21.20 34.35
CA THR A 743 -23.28 20.01 33.54
C THR A 743 -23.78 20.41 32.16
N LEU A 744 -24.74 21.34 32.02
CA LEU A 744 -25.20 21.77 30.70
C LEU A 744 -24.13 22.48 29.85
N ALA A 745 -23.03 22.95 30.46
CA ALA A 745 -21.84 23.41 29.75
C ALA A 745 -20.84 22.28 29.42
N PHE A 746 -20.65 21.29 30.31
CA PHE A 746 -19.77 20.13 30.07
C PHE A 746 -20.38 19.06 29.16
N ASP A 747 -21.71 18.89 29.18
CA ASP A 747 -22.49 17.96 28.34
C ASP A 747 -22.48 18.34 26.84
N ARG A 748 -21.81 19.46 26.49
CA ARG A 748 -21.50 19.85 25.10
C ARG A 748 -20.00 19.85 24.76
N VAL A 749 -19.11 19.55 25.72
CA VAL A 749 -17.64 19.60 25.52
C VAL A 749 -16.94 18.40 26.17
N LEU A 750 -17.54 17.21 26.08
CA LEU A 750 -16.85 15.93 26.25
C LEU A 750 -17.10 15.07 24.99
N PRO A 751 -16.05 14.67 24.24
CA PRO A 751 -16.22 13.88 23.03
C PRO A 751 -16.83 12.50 23.27
N ARG A 752 -17.43 11.95 22.20
CA ARG A 752 -17.54 10.49 21.99
C ARG A 752 -16.24 9.81 22.44
N ALA A 753 -16.34 8.72 23.20
CA ALA A 753 -15.21 8.08 23.86
C ALA A 753 -13.98 7.99 22.94
N TYR A 754 -12.86 8.56 23.39
CA TYR A 754 -11.64 8.72 22.57
C TYR A 754 -11.04 7.36 22.19
N VAL A 755 -11.48 6.84 21.04
CA VAL A 755 -10.75 5.80 20.30
C VAL A 755 -9.59 6.51 19.63
N PRO A 756 -8.32 6.19 19.97
CA PRO A 756 -7.18 6.97 19.51
C PRO A 756 -7.07 7.02 17.97
N PRO A 757 -6.53 8.11 17.38
CA PRO A 757 -6.23 8.18 15.96
C PRO A 757 -5.30 7.04 15.51
N PRO A 758 -5.39 6.56 14.25
CA PRO A 758 -4.52 5.51 13.71
C PRO A 758 -3.02 5.77 13.95
N GLU A 759 -2.60 7.03 13.82
CA GLU A 759 -1.25 7.55 14.07
C GLU A 759 -0.68 7.17 15.45
N THR A 760 -1.55 6.96 16.46
CA THR A 760 -1.14 6.56 17.83
C THR A 760 -1.13 5.04 18.06
N LEU A 761 -1.51 4.23 17.07
CA LEU A 761 -1.46 2.76 17.09
C LEU A 761 -0.21 2.20 16.39
N GLU A 762 0.42 2.99 15.52
CA GLU A 762 1.69 2.67 14.83
C GLU A 762 2.87 2.54 15.82
N LEU A 763 2.94 3.44 16.82
CA LEU A 763 4.07 3.63 17.75
C LEU A 763 4.29 2.49 18.79
N GLY A 764 3.94 1.25 18.43
CA GLY A 764 4.19 0.05 19.22
C GLY A 764 3.03 -0.95 19.17
N HIS A 765 2.99 -1.77 18.13
CA HIS A 765 2.17 -2.98 18.08
C HIS A 765 3.05 -4.21 17.88
N PRO A 766 2.74 -5.34 18.52
CA PRO A 766 3.45 -6.59 18.28
C PRO A 766 3.30 -7.10 16.85
N THR A 767 4.42 -7.52 16.28
CA THR A 767 4.54 -8.15 14.97
C THR A 767 4.67 -9.67 15.10
N PHE A 768 4.64 -10.41 13.99
CA PHE A 768 5.01 -11.82 13.96
C PHE A 768 6.46 -12.06 14.41
N ALA A 769 7.38 -11.08 14.31
CA ALA A 769 8.72 -11.23 14.87
C ALA A 769 8.71 -11.27 16.41
N ASP A 770 7.89 -10.43 17.06
CA ASP A 770 7.64 -10.50 18.51
C ASP A 770 6.98 -11.84 18.90
N VAL A 771 6.06 -12.35 18.06
CA VAL A 771 5.44 -13.68 18.27
C VAL A 771 6.47 -14.81 18.14
N ARG A 772 7.46 -14.71 17.24
CA ARG A 772 8.59 -15.65 17.17
C ARG A 772 9.50 -15.56 18.38
N GLU A 773 9.74 -14.37 18.92
CA GLU A 773 10.51 -14.22 20.16
C GLU A 773 9.76 -14.83 21.36
N TYR A 774 8.44 -14.63 21.43
CA TYR A 774 7.57 -15.32 22.40
C TYR A 774 7.64 -16.85 22.23
N GLU A 775 7.51 -17.37 21.00
CA GLU A 775 7.65 -18.80 20.69
C GLU A 775 8.99 -19.34 21.20
N ARG A 776 10.12 -18.71 20.84
CA ARG A 776 11.47 -19.10 21.27
C ARG A 776 11.68 -18.95 22.78
N GLY A 777 10.97 -18.04 23.44
CA GLY A 777 11.04 -17.78 24.88
C GLY A 777 10.34 -18.83 25.77
N LEU A 778 9.47 -19.67 25.19
CA LEU A 778 8.70 -20.70 25.91
C LEU A 778 9.61 -21.62 26.75
N GLU A 779 9.14 -22.02 27.93
CA GLU A 779 9.94 -22.73 28.93
C GLU A 779 10.52 -24.07 28.44
N GLN A 780 9.80 -24.74 27.51
CA GLN A 780 10.20 -25.99 26.89
C GLN A 780 11.21 -25.83 25.73
N HIS A 781 11.42 -24.62 25.21
CA HIS A 781 12.39 -24.31 24.15
C HIS A 781 13.79 -23.93 24.68
N ARG A 782 14.08 -24.24 25.96
CA ARG A 782 15.38 -23.98 26.58
C ARG A 782 16.22 -25.25 26.58
N ARG A 783 17.40 -25.23 25.94
CA ARG A 783 18.24 -26.43 25.62
C ARG A 783 18.52 -27.37 26.80
N PHE A 784 18.52 -26.87 28.04
CA PHE A 784 18.82 -27.62 29.25
C PHE A 784 17.63 -27.75 30.23
N SER A 785 16.39 -27.50 29.77
CA SER A 785 15.19 -27.62 30.60
C SER A 785 14.86 -29.09 30.89
N SER A 786 15.11 -29.52 32.13
CA SER A 786 14.63 -30.79 32.69
C SER A 786 13.24 -30.69 33.32
N ALA A 787 12.57 -29.54 33.14
CA ALA A 787 11.26 -29.26 33.73
C ALA A 787 10.11 -30.05 33.06
N PHE A 788 10.30 -30.55 31.84
CA PHE A 788 9.28 -31.25 31.04
C PHE A 788 9.83 -32.55 30.44
N GLY A 789 8.94 -33.49 30.13
CA GLY A 789 9.23 -34.62 29.25
C GLY A 789 9.64 -34.17 27.84
N ARG A 790 10.28 -35.07 27.09
CA ARG A 790 10.89 -34.79 25.78
C ARG A 790 10.35 -35.70 24.66
N ARG A 791 9.19 -36.31 24.88
CA ARG A 791 8.52 -37.18 23.88
C ARG A 791 7.54 -36.35 23.08
N TYR A 792 7.77 -36.20 21.77
CA TYR A 792 7.02 -35.34 20.87
C TYR A 792 6.34 -36.14 19.76
N VAL A 793 5.34 -35.57 19.10
CA VAL A 793 4.76 -36.11 17.85
C VAL A 793 4.51 -34.99 16.84
N TYR A 794 4.99 -35.20 15.62
CA TYR A 794 4.83 -34.27 14.49
C TYR A 794 3.98 -34.90 13.38
N PHE A 795 3.15 -34.06 12.75
CA PHE A 795 2.26 -34.41 11.64
C PHE A 795 2.66 -33.57 10.41
N PRO A 796 3.58 -34.03 9.54
CA PRO A 796 4.09 -33.26 8.39
C PRO A 796 3.07 -32.99 7.28
N ARG A 797 1.88 -33.60 7.35
CA ARG A 797 0.82 -33.51 6.34
C ARG A 797 -0.54 -33.28 6.99
N GLU A 798 -0.64 -32.21 7.80
CA GLU A 798 -1.93 -31.64 8.21
C GLU A 798 -2.67 -31.03 6.99
N ALA A 799 -3.96 -30.75 7.14
CA ALA A 799 -4.82 -30.20 6.09
C ALA A 799 -4.24 -28.92 5.46
N TRP A 800 -4.09 -28.93 4.14
CA TRP A 800 -3.53 -27.84 3.34
C TRP A 800 -4.45 -27.52 2.16
N GLY A 801 -4.35 -26.31 1.60
CA GLY A 801 -5.24 -25.86 0.52
C GLY A 801 -6.70 -25.72 0.94
N THR A 802 -6.96 -25.51 2.23
CA THR A 802 -8.29 -25.20 2.77
C THR A 802 -8.20 -24.04 3.77
N GLY A 803 -9.32 -23.37 4.02
CA GLY A 803 -9.38 -22.24 4.94
C GLY A 803 -9.02 -22.62 6.37
N TRP A 804 -8.24 -21.76 7.04
CA TRP A 804 -7.66 -21.97 8.39
C TRP A 804 -8.58 -22.62 9.42
N ASN A 805 -9.89 -22.34 9.42
CA ASN A 805 -10.86 -22.96 10.34
C ASN A 805 -10.89 -24.49 10.29
N ASN A 806 -10.62 -25.10 9.12
CA ASN A 806 -10.56 -26.55 8.95
C ASN A 806 -9.26 -27.11 9.55
N VAL A 807 -8.14 -26.45 9.23
CA VAL A 807 -6.80 -26.81 9.74
C VAL A 807 -6.77 -26.71 11.26
N PHE A 808 -7.37 -25.65 11.82
CA PHE A 808 -7.49 -25.45 13.27
C PHE A 808 -8.30 -26.55 13.97
N GLN A 809 -9.33 -27.14 13.33
CA GLN A 809 -10.03 -28.31 13.88
C GLN A 809 -9.11 -29.52 13.96
N GLU A 810 -8.33 -29.78 12.91
CA GLU A 810 -7.35 -30.86 12.90
C GLU A 810 -6.29 -30.67 13.97
N GLN A 811 -5.74 -29.46 14.09
CA GLN A 811 -4.66 -29.15 15.03
C GLN A 811 -5.08 -29.31 16.50
N LEU A 812 -6.35 -29.03 16.83
CA LEU A 812 -6.93 -29.34 18.14
C LEU A 812 -7.07 -30.86 18.36
N LEU A 813 -7.48 -31.63 17.35
CA LEU A 813 -7.54 -33.09 17.42
C LEU A 813 -6.14 -33.73 17.54
N ASN A 814 -5.17 -33.27 16.75
CA ASN A 814 -3.76 -33.69 16.81
C ASN A 814 -3.14 -33.34 18.17
N THR A 815 -3.50 -32.18 18.76
CA THR A 815 -3.12 -31.82 20.14
C THR A 815 -3.72 -32.77 21.18
N HIS A 816 -5.01 -33.12 21.05
CA HIS A 816 -5.67 -34.08 21.95
C HIS A 816 -5.09 -35.50 21.82
N LEU A 817 -4.77 -35.93 20.59
CA LEU A 817 -4.09 -37.20 20.32
C LEU A 817 -2.70 -37.23 20.97
N ALA A 818 -1.91 -36.17 20.82
CA ALA A 818 -0.61 -36.04 21.48
C ALA A 818 -0.73 -36.10 23.02
N PHE A 819 -1.68 -35.36 23.59
CA PHE A 819 -2.00 -35.41 25.02
C PHE A 819 -2.34 -36.82 25.50
N LEU A 820 -3.17 -37.58 24.76
CA LEU A 820 -3.50 -38.96 25.10
C LEU A 820 -2.32 -39.92 24.87
N ALA A 821 -1.45 -39.66 23.89
CA ALA A 821 -0.21 -40.41 23.67
C ALA A 821 0.88 -40.16 24.73
N ASP A 822 0.67 -39.20 25.64
CA ASP A 822 1.66 -38.64 26.56
C ASP A 822 2.88 -38.04 25.82
N ARG A 823 2.57 -37.29 24.75
CA ARG A 823 3.53 -36.59 23.89
C ARG A 823 3.19 -35.10 23.78
N GLY A 824 4.19 -34.27 23.51
CA GLY A 824 3.99 -32.90 23.05
C GLY A 824 3.62 -32.86 21.57
N TYR A 825 2.57 -32.13 21.22
CA TYR A 825 2.24 -31.83 19.83
C TYR A 825 3.25 -30.84 19.24
N VAL A 826 3.78 -31.13 18.05
CA VAL A 826 4.69 -30.22 17.34
C VAL A 826 3.87 -29.32 16.44
N PHE A 827 3.75 -28.05 16.82
CA PHE A 827 2.99 -27.06 16.07
C PHE A 827 3.83 -26.38 14.98
N ALA A 828 3.26 -26.27 13.79
CA ALA A 828 3.83 -25.57 12.65
C ALA A 828 3.07 -24.27 12.35
N ASP A 829 3.56 -23.51 11.37
CA ASP A 829 2.91 -22.30 10.90
C ASP A 829 1.63 -22.63 10.12
N TYR A 830 0.65 -21.73 10.17
CA TYR A 830 -0.40 -21.75 9.15
C TYR A 830 0.16 -21.14 7.86
N ILE A 831 0.29 -21.98 6.83
CA ILE A 831 0.72 -21.60 5.49
C ILE A 831 -0.49 -21.07 4.72
N ALA A 832 -0.67 -19.75 4.72
CA ALA A 832 -1.83 -19.12 4.08
C ALA A 832 -1.65 -19.08 2.55
N ARG A 833 -2.45 -19.87 1.83
CA ARG A 833 -2.43 -19.96 0.35
C ARG A 833 -3.51 -19.14 -0.35
N ASP A 834 -4.68 -19.06 0.26
CA ASP A 834 -5.91 -18.52 -0.35
C ASP A 834 -6.51 -17.38 0.49
N HIS A 835 -5.65 -16.66 1.24
CA HIS A 835 -6.07 -15.69 2.26
C HIS A 835 -5.58 -14.28 1.89
N PRO A 836 -6.44 -13.26 1.74
CA PRO A 836 -5.98 -11.94 1.29
C PRO A 836 -5.10 -11.20 2.33
N PRO A 837 -3.93 -10.65 1.93
CA PRO A 837 -3.39 -10.59 0.57
C PRO A 837 -2.17 -11.51 0.33
N PHE A 838 -2.31 -12.58 -0.47
CA PHE A 838 -1.16 -13.35 -0.98
C PHE A 838 -1.10 -13.43 -2.51
N PRO A 839 -0.22 -12.62 -3.13
CA PRO A 839 0.28 -12.84 -4.48
C PRO A 839 1.58 -13.68 -4.46
N ASP A 840 2.27 -13.68 -5.61
CA ASP A 840 3.68 -14.02 -5.82
C ASP A 840 4.11 -15.47 -6.02
N LEU A 841 4.95 -15.61 -7.04
CA LEU A 841 5.87 -16.72 -7.28
C LEU A 841 7.27 -16.23 -6.91
N LEU A 842 7.96 -17.01 -6.07
CA LEU A 842 9.39 -16.87 -5.86
C LEU A 842 10.14 -17.14 -7.18
N PRO A 843 11.40 -16.66 -7.36
CA PRO A 843 12.15 -16.80 -8.62
C PRO A 843 12.37 -18.24 -9.12
N ASN A 844 12.11 -19.25 -8.29
CA ASN A 844 12.14 -20.67 -8.63
C ASN A 844 10.79 -21.24 -9.15
N GLY A 845 9.77 -20.40 -9.34
CA GLY A 845 8.43 -20.81 -9.76
C GLY A 845 7.54 -21.42 -8.66
N THR A 846 7.96 -21.41 -7.40
CA THR A 846 7.11 -21.82 -6.26
C THR A 846 6.40 -20.61 -5.66
N ARG A 847 5.11 -20.74 -5.27
CA ARG A 847 4.37 -19.61 -4.67
C ARG A 847 4.98 -19.20 -3.33
N ALA A 848 5.08 -17.89 -3.11
CA ALA A 848 5.26 -17.36 -1.77
C ALA A 848 3.99 -17.64 -0.94
N HIS A 849 4.15 -17.90 0.34
CA HIS A 849 3.04 -18.13 1.27
C HIS A 849 3.26 -17.32 2.54
N LEU A 850 2.20 -16.87 3.20
CA LEU A 850 2.35 -16.36 4.56
C LEU A 850 2.62 -17.51 5.50
N HIS A 851 3.67 -17.37 6.31
CA HIS A 851 3.93 -18.22 7.45
C HIS A 851 3.41 -17.52 8.71
N VAL A 852 2.13 -17.75 9.05
CA VAL A 852 1.55 -17.20 10.28
C VAL A 852 1.95 -18.10 11.46
N PRO A 853 2.67 -17.59 12.47
CA PRO A 853 3.08 -18.39 13.63
C PRO A 853 1.87 -18.92 14.41
N MET A 854 1.94 -20.13 14.97
CA MET A 854 0.84 -20.71 15.75
C MET A 854 0.46 -19.81 16.94
N ASN A 855 1.46 -19.21 17.60
CA ASN A 855 1.21 -18.30 18.72
C ASN A 855 0.64 -16.93 18.33
N ALA A 856 0.46 -16.64 17.03
CA ALA A 856 -0.36 -15.51 16.59
C ALA A 856 -1.86 -15.81 16.79
N PHE A 857 -2.29 -17.07 16.69
CA PHE A 857 -3.69 -17.48 16.89
C PHE A 857 -3.98 -17.88 18.35
N THR A 858 -3.19 -18.79 18.93
CA THR A 858 -3.47 -19.42 20.24
C THR A 858 -2.24 -19.50 21.14
N ALA A 859 -2.43 -19.38 22.45
CA ALA A 859 -1.40 -19.69 23.46
C ALA A 859 -1.85 -20.79 24.44
N GLY A 860 -2.91 -21.53 24.09
CA GLY A 860 -3.30 -22.76 24.79
C GLY A 860 -2.33 -23.92 24.49
N PRO A 861 -2.62 -25.15 24.94
CA PRO A 861 -1.70 -26.29 24.77
C PRO A 861 -1.28 -26.58 23.33
N THR A 862 -2.15 -26.30 22.34
CA THR A 862 -1.84 -26.38 20.90
C THR A 862 -0.70 -25.45 20.48
N GLY A 863 -0.63 -24.25 21.06
CA GLY A 863 0.49 -23.31 20.94
C GLY A 863 1.51 -23.44 22.08
N GLY A 864 1.75 -24.65 22.59
CA GLY A 864 2.76 -24.91 23.64
C GLY A 864 2.40 -24.43 25.05
N GLY A 865 1.15 -24.00 25.29
CA GLY A 865 0.66 -23.61 26.61
C GLY A 865 0.65 -24.74 27.64
N ALA A 866 0.38 -24.39 28.91
CA ALA A 866 0.31 -25.36 29.99
C ALA A 866 -1.03 -26.14 30.00
N TRP A 867 -0.97 -27.43 30.36
CA TRP A 867 -2.13 -28.32 30.47
C TRP A 867 -3.10 -28.02 31.63
N GLY A 868 -2.98 -26.86 32.30
CA GLY A 868 -3.82 -26.49 33.43
C GLY A 868 -3.49 -27.18 34.76
N ALA A 869 -4.27 -26.85 35.79
CA ALA A 869 -4.16 -27.48 37.10
C ALA A 869 -4.72 -28.91 37.08
N GLY A 870 -4.11 -29.83 37.85
CA GLY A 870 -4.49 -31.25 37.89
C GLY A 870 -3.62 -32.16 37.02
N HIS A 871 -2.73 -31.61 36.18
CA HIS A 871 -1.74 -32.38 35.43
C HIS A 871 -0.32 -32.16 35.96
N SER A 872 0.56 -33.15 35.75
CA SER A 872 1.95 -33.08 36.18
C SER A 872 2.67 -31.93 35.51
N ALA A 873 3.35 -31.08 36.29
CA ALA A 873 4.21 -30.02 35.77
C ALA A 873 5.33 -30.56 34.85
N LYS A 874 5.72 -31.83 35.03
CA LYS A 874 6.72 -32.52 34.19
C LYS A 874 6.17 -33.10 32.88
N ARG A 875 4.88 -33.00 32.60
CA ARG A 875 4.30 -33.54 31.36
C ARG A 875 4.85 -32.76 30.16
N THR A 876 5.15 -33.47 29.06
CA THR A 876 5.61 -32.82 27.83
C THR A 876 4.58 -31.79 27.36
N ARG A 877 5.04 -30.58 27.00
CA ARG A 877 4.22 -29.55 26.36
C ARG A 877 4.39 -29.60 24.84
N GLY A 878 3.49 -28.95 24.10
CA GLY A 878 3.70 -28.73 22.67
C GLY A 878 4.92 -27.85 22.40
N VAL A 879 5.56 -28.06 21.24
CA VAL A 879 6.77 -27.34 20.82
C VAL A 879 6.63 -26.83 19.39
N SER A 880 7.32 -25.74 19.05
CA SER A 880 7.36 -25.25 17.68
C SER A 880 8.12 -26.21 16.76
N LYS A 881 7.79 -26.19 15.46
CA LYS A 881 8.55 -26.92 14.43
C LYS A 881 10.03 -26.52 14.41
N GLU A 882 10.33 -25.22 14.55
CA GLU A 882 11.70 -24.70 14.70
C GLU A 882 12.45 -25.37 15.87
N TRP A 883 11.78 -25.56 17.01
CA TRP A 883 12.40 -26.24 18.14
C TRP A 883 12.52 -27.75 17.95
N TRP A 884 11.51 -28.40 17.35
CA TRP A 884 11.58 -29.81 16.97
C TRP A 884 12.81 -30.06 16.08
N ASP A 885 13.07 -29.23 15.07
CA ASP A 885 14.23 -29.42 14.18
C ASP A 885 15.59 -29.30 14.90
N VAL A 886 15.65 -28.63 16.06
CA VAL A 886 16.84 -28.52 16.91
C VAL A 886 17.02 -29.73 17.85
N VAL A 887 15.94 -30.43 18.23
CA VAL A 887 16.00 -31.56 19.19
C VAL A 887 15.73 -32.94 18.56
N CYS A 888 15.14 -32.95 17.37
CA CYS A 888 14.72 -34.10 16.58
C CYS A 888 15.25 -34.02 15.13
N PRO A 889 16.58 -33.94 14.92
CA PRO A 889 17.18 -34.08 13.60
C PRO A 889 16.85 -35.46 12.99
N PRO A 890 16.91 -35.62 11.65
CA PRO A 890 16.33 -36.76 10.94
C PRO A 890 16.74 -38.14 11.46
N GLU A 891 17.99 -38.33 11.87
CA GLU A 891 18.53 -39.57 12.42
C GLU A 891 17.98 -39.95 13.80
N ARG A 892 17.24 -39.04 14.46
CA ARG A 892 16.52 -39.28 15.73
C ARG A 892 15.00 -39.47 15.53
N VAL A 893 14.47 -39.23 14.33
CA VAL A 893 13.02 -39.31 14.05
C VAL A 893 12.61 -40.76 13.79
N HIS A 894 11.61 -41.24 14.52
CA HIS A 894 10.94 -42.50 14.25
C HIS A 894 9.64 -42.24 13.46
N THR A 895 9.67 -42.46 12.15
CA THR A 895 8.52 -42.28 11.26
C THR A 895 7.56 -43.47 11.34
N VAL A 896 6.26 -43.18 11.34
CA VAL A 896 5.14 -44.13 11.42
C VAL A 896 4.17 -43.82 10.29
N ASP A 897 3.91 -44.75 9.38
CA ASP A 897 2.97 -44.47 8.29
C ASP A 897 1.49 -44.62 8.69
N LEU A 898 0.68 -43.63 8.29
CA LEU A 898 -0.76 -43.58 8.51
C LEU A 898 -1.50 -44.77 7.90
N GLY A 899 -1.17 -45.18 6.68
CA GLY A 899 -1.88 -46.25 5.96
C GLY A 899 -1.58 -47.63 6.53
N GLU A 900 -0.29 -47.92 6.75
CA GLU A 900 0.15 -49.16 7.39
C GLU A 900 -0.39 -49.26 8.82
N THR A 901 -0.33 -48.17 9.59
CA THR A 901 -0.78 -48.15 10.98
C THR A 901 -2.31 -48.20 11.10
N ASN A 902 -3.07 -47.55 10.20
CA ASN A 902 -4.53 -47.74 10.16
C ASN A 902 -4.90 -49.19 9.85
N THR A 903 -4.14 -49.87 8.98
CA THR A 903 -4.31 -51.29 8.67
C THR A 903 -4.00 -52.17 9.89
N GLU A 904 -2.87 -51.94 10.57
CA GLU A 904 -2.49 -52.63 11.82
C GLU A 904 -3.53 -52.46 12.94
N LEU A 905 -4.07 -51.25 13.08
CA LEU A 905 -5.05 -50.90 14.12
C LEU A 905 -6.50 -51.24 13.73
N GLY A 906 -6.74 -51.81 12.55
CA GLY A 906 -8.08 -52.16 12.07
C GLY A 906 -9.01 -50.95 11.95
N ILE A 907 -8.50 -49.84 11.42
CA ILE A 907 -9.21 -48.57 11.21
C ILE A 907 -9.67 -48.47 9.75
N GLY A 908 -10.94 -48.15 9.55
CA GLY A 908 -11.57 -47.98 8.23
C GLY A 908 -12.84 -47.13 8.30
N GLY A 909 -13.64 -47.09 7.22
CA GLY A 909 -14.80 -46.20 7.06
C GLY A 909 -15.74 -46.15 8.26
N GLU A 910 -16.16 -47.31 8.76
CA GLU A 910 -17.13 -47.42 9.87
C GLU A 910 -16.51 -47.25 11.28
N THR A 911 -15.23 -46.90 11.39
CA THR A 911 -14.57 -46.80 12.71
C THR A 911 -14.95 -45.50 13.41
N SER A 912 -15.36 -45.59 14.68
CA SER A 912 -15.73 -44.41 15.47
C SER A 912 -14.52 -43.49 15.70
N GLY A 913 -14.75 -42.18 15.84
CA GLY A 913 -13.67 -41.25 16.19
C GLY A 913 -13.00 -41.62 17.51
N LEU A 914 -13.78 -42.06 18.51
CA LEU A 914 -13.26 -42.52 19.79
C LEU A 914 -12.35 -43.75 19.66
N ASP A 915 -12.68 -44.70 18.78
CA ASP A 915 -11.82 -45.83 18.44
C ASP A 915 -10.51 -45.38 17.80
N ILE A 916 -10.58 -44.54 16.76
CA ILE A 916 -9.38 -44.01 16.05
C ILE A 916 -8.46 -43.33 17.07
N MET A 917 -9.01 -42.42 17.88
CA MET A 917 -8.29 -41.68 18.93
C MET A 917 -7.65 -42.62 19.97
N THR A 918 -8.39 -43.61 20.46
CA THR A 918 -7.91 -44.54 21.49
C THR A 918 -6.80 -45.46 20.96
N ARG A 919 -6.96 -45.97 19.73
CA ARG A 919 -5.99 -46.87 19.08
C ARG A 919 -4.71 -46.12 18.71
N TRP A 920 -4.81 -44.94 18.08
CA TRP A 920 -3.65 -44.11 17.74
C TRP A 920 -2.92 -43.59 18.98
N ALA A 921 -3.63 -43.14 20.02
CA ALA A 921 -3.00 -42.74 21.29
C ALA A 921 -2.24 -43.91 21.93
N THR A 922 -2.78 -45.13 21.86
CA THR A 922 -2.13 -46.34 22.38
C THR A 922 -0.88 -46.70 21.58
N LYS A 923 -0.93 -46.64 20.23
CA LYS A 923 0.22 -46.84 19.34
C LYS A 923 1.34 -45.83 19.64
N LEU A 924 1.03 -44.53 19.59
CA LEU A 924 1.99 -43.46 19.79
C LEU A 924 2.60 -43.45 21.21
N ARG A 925 1.83 -43.84 22.23
CA ARG A 925 2.33 -43.97 23.63
C ARG A 925 3.34 -45.11 23.78
N ARG A 926 3.20 -46.21 23.02
CA ARG A 926 4.05 -47.41 23.09
C ARG A 926 5.38 -47.31 22.36
N ILE A 927 5.56 -46.34 21.47
CA ILE A 927 6.83 -46.12 20.77
C ILE A 927 7.81 -45.44 21.74
N ASP A 928 8.96 -46.06 22.02
CA ASP A 928 9.91 -45.52 23.01
C ASP A 928 10.66 -44.26 22.54
N ALA A 929 10.78 -44.06 21.22
CA ALA A 929 11.48 -42.91 20.63
C ALA A 929 10.95 -41.55 21.15
N GLU A 930 11.87 -40.64 21.48
CA GLU A 930 11.54 -39.25 21.84
C GLU A 930 10.79 -38.56 20.69
N CYS A 931 11.34 -38.64 19.47
CA CYS A 931 10.82 -37.97 18.28
C CYS A 931 10.03 -38.96 17.43
N VAL A 932 8.71 -38.76 17.26
CA VAL A 932 7.86 -39.55 16.37
C VAL A 932 7.22 -38.67 15.31
N GLU A 933 7.29 -39.09 14.05
CA GLU A 933 6.63 -38.44 12.92
C GLU A 933 5.54 -39.36 12.36
N VAL A 934 4.37 -38.83 12.03
CA VAL A 934 3.32 -39.60 11.34
C VAL A 934 3.33 -39.26 9.86
N SER A 935 3.90 -40.15 9.02
CA SER A 935 3.85 -40.00 7.57
C SER A 935 2.49 -40.40 7.01
N GLY A 936 2.24 -40.09 5.74
CA GLY A 936 0.95 -40.35 5.09
C GLY A 936 -0.07 -39.22 5.25
N GLY A 937 -0.23 -38.70 6.47
CA GLY A 937 -1.20 -37.64 6.79
C GLY A 937 -1.48 -37.56 8.30
N THR A 938 -2.70 -37.16 8.66
CA THR A 938 -3.23 -37.25 10.03
C THR A 938 -4.25 -38.39 10.18
N PRO A 939 -4.43 -38.99 11.37
CA PRO A 939 -5.57 -39.83 11.70
C PRO A 939 -6.95 -39.13 11.61
N PHE A 940 -6.98 -37.79 11.55
CA PHE A 940 -8.20 -36.97 11.55
C PHE A 940 -8.26 -36.00 10.38
N ASN A 941 -8.10 -36.51 9.15
CA ASN A 941 -8.05 -35.68 7.94
C ASN A 941 -9.36 -34.89 7.69
N TYR A 942 -9.34 -33.97 6.73
CA TYR A 942 -10.51 -33.16 6.34
C TYR A 942 -11.77 -34.00 6.04
N GLU A 943 -11.62 -35.14 5.37
CA GLU A 943 -12.73 -36.06 5.04
C GLU A 943 -13.33 -36.71 6.30
N PHE A 944 -12.51 -37.00 7.31
CA PHE A 944 -13.00 -37.43 8.62
C PHE A 944 -13.68 -36.27 9.36
N ILE A 945 -13.09 -35.07 9.30
CA ILE A 945 -13.53 -33.90 10.06
C ILE A 945 -14.97 -33.47 9.76
N ILE A 946 -15.46 -33.72 8.54
CA ILE A 946 -16.84 -33.39 8.13
C ILE A 946 -17.88 -34.48 8.43
N THR A 947 -17.55 -35.53 9.19
CA THR A 947 -18.46 -36.67 9.46
C THR A 947 -18.98 -36.76 10.90
N ASP A 948 -20.20 -37.29 11.08
CA ASP A 948 -20.85 -37.46 12.39
C ASP A 948 -20.11 -38.45 13.33
N ARG A 949 -19.23 -39.30 12.78
CA ARG A 949 -18.26 -40.13 13.51
C ARG A 949 -17.47 -39.35 14.57
N MET A 950 -17.23 -38.05 14.35
CA MET A 950 -16.57 -37.17 15.33
C MET A 950 -17.36 -36.96 16.62
N LEU A 951 -18.69 -37.06 16.61
CA LEU A 951 -19.51 -36.86 17.82
C LEU A 951 -19.15 -37.87 18.93
N SER A 952 -18.67 -39.06 18.56
CA SER A 952 -18.16 -40.06 19.51
C SER A 952 -16.96 -39.60 20.34
N LEU A 953 -16.18 -38.62 19.85
CA LEU A 953 -15.06 -38.02 20.58
C LEU A 953 -15.51 -37.10 21.70
N TRP A 954 -16.71 -36.50 21.60
CA TRP A 954 -17.11 -35.38 22.47
C TRP A 954 -16.98 -35.67 23.98
N PRO A 955 -17.33 -36.87 24.51
CA PRO A 955 -17.20 -37.17 25.94
C PRO A 955 -15.76 -37.14 26.50
N SER A 956 -14.73 -37.34 25.66
CA SER A 956 -13.31 -37.28 26.07
C SER A 956 -12.62 -35.99 25.62
N TYR A 957 -13.03 -35.46 24.47
CA TYR A 957 -12.46 -34.29 23.83
C TYR A 957 -13.03 -32.97 24.38
N GLY A 958 -14.36 -32.87 24.57
CA GLY A 958 -15.03 -31.68 25.10
C GLY A 958 -14.61 -31.30 26.52
N SER A 959 -14.24 -32.29 27.33
CA SER A 959 -13.66 -32.12 28.67
C SER A 959 -12.13 -32.07 28.69
N SER A 960 -11.46 -32.12 27.53
CA SER A 960 -10.00 -32.20 27.48
C SER A 960 -9.32 -30.90 27.89
N PRO A 961 -8.12 -30.95 28.51
CA PRO A 961 -7.24 -29.80 28.65
C PRO A 961 -6.95 -29.05 27.34
N THR A 962 -6.96 -29.73 26.19
CA THR A 962 -6.80 -29.07 24.87
C THR A 962 -7.82 -27.97 24.63
N LEU A 963 -9.10 -28.21 24.98
CA LEU A 963 -10.16 -27.21 24.84
C LEU A 963 -10.39 -26.40 26.13
N THR A 964 -10.44 -27.04 27.30
CA THR A 964 -10.74 -26.36 28.57
C THR A 964 -9.62 -25.42 29.04
N GLN A 965 -8.39 -25.62 28.57
CA GLN A 965 -7.26 -24.69 28.76
C GLN A 965 -6.92 -23.92 27.47
N PHE A 966 -7.80 -23.94 26.46
CA PHE A 966 -7.60 -23.15 25.25
C PHE A 966 -7.59 -21.66 25.60
N THR A 967 -6.60 -20.94 25.05
CA THR A 967 -6.54 -19.48 25.10
C THR A 967 -6.25 -18.93 23.72
N TRP A 968 -6.95 -17.86 23.32
CA TRP A 968 -6.53 -17.03 22.20
C TRP A 968 -5.21 -16.32 22.54
N SER A 969 -4.38 -16.04 21.54
CA SER A 969 -3.09 -15.39 21.74
C SER A 969 -3.19 -14.01 22.44
N ALA A 970 -2.06 -13.52 22.94
CA ALA A 970 -1.93 -12.14 23.40
C ALA A 970 -2.27 -11.12 22.29
N LEU A 971 -1.94 -11.45 21.03
CA LEU A 971 -2.23 -10.66 19.82
C LEU A 971 -3.74 -10.54 19.57
N VAL A 972 -4.46 -11.67 19.53
CA VAL A 972 -5.92 -11.70 19.41
C VAL A 972 -6.58 -11.00 20.60
N THR A 973 -6.07 -11.21 21.81
CA THR A 973 -6.64 -10.58 23.02
C THR A 973 -6.49 -9.06 23.02
N ARG A 974 -5.34 -8.53 22.56
CA ARG A 974 -5.12 -7.09 22.32
C ARG A 974 -6.13 -6.54 21.30
N ALA A 975 -6.35 -7.26 20.20
CA ALA A 975 -7.28 -6.86 19.15
C ALA A 975 -8.74 -6.78 19.66
N ILE A 976 -9.20 -7.77 20.42
CA ILE A 976 -10.54 -7.78 21.03
C ILE A 976 -10.66 -6.65 22.07
N ALA A 977 -9.67 -6.49 22.95
CA ALA A 977 -9.70 -5.47 24.00
C ALA A 977 -9.73 -4.04 23.44
N ARG A 978 -9.00 -3.75 22.35
CA ARG A 978 -9.02 -2.44 21.68
C ARG A 978 -10.38 -2.15 21.02
N ASN A 979 -11.06 -3.17 20.50
CA ASN A 979 -12.34 -3.01 19.80
C ASN A 979 -13.57 -3.19 20.69
N PHE A 980 -13.42 -3.41 21.99
CA PHE A 980 -14.54 -3.74 22.88
C PHE A 980 -15.69 -2.72 22.83
N ALA A 981 -15.35 -1.42 22.73
CA ALA A 981 -16.33 -0.34 22.63
C ALA A 981 -17.01 -0.20 21.25
N VAL A 982 -16.62 -1.01 20.25
CA VAL A 982 -17.26 -1.08 18.92
C VAL A 982 -18.46 -2.03 18.95
N PHE A 983 -18.40 -3.09 19.76
CA PHE A 983 -19.43 -4.13 19.83
C PHE A 983 -20.11 -4.28 21.21
N SER A 984 -19.83 -3.39 22.17
CA SER A 984 -20.51 -3.39 23.48
C SER A 984 -20.65 -1.95 24.02
N HIS A 985 -21.88 -1.44 24.05
CA HIS A 985 -22.19 -0.03 24.28
C HIS A 985 -22.89 0.19 25.63
N SER A 986 -22.24 -0.15 26.75
CA SER A 986 -22.85 -0.09 28.09
C SER A 986 -23.56 1.25 28.38
N ALA A 987 -24.81 1.18 28.84
CA ALA A 987 -25.75 2.30 28.91
C ALA A 987 -25.38 3.42 29.91
N ASP A 988 -26.02 4.59 29.76
CA ASP A 988 -25.63 5.89 30.32
C ASP A 988 -25.44 5.99 31.85
N THR A 989 -24.29 5.57 32.34
CA THR A 989 -23.52 6.26 33.41
C THR A 989 -22.08 5.77 33.37
N PRO A 990 -21.03 6.60 33.51
CA PRO A 990 -19.66 6.08 33.66
C PRO A 990 -19.43 5.49 35.06
N PRO A 991 -19.43 4.15 35.25
CA PRO A 991 -19.35 3.57 36.57
C PRO A 991 -17.88 3.38 36.93
N ARG A 992 -17.40 4.09 37.96
CA ARG A 992 -16.28 3.58 38.74
C ARG A 992 -16.83 2.37 39.53
N PRO A 993 -16.57 1.09 39.15
CA PRO A 993 -15.48 0.62 38.30
C PRO A 993 -15.89 -0.33 37.16
N LEU A 994 -15.71 0.09 35.90
CA LEU A 994 -15.56 -0.83 34.75
C LEU A 994 -14.21 -1.61 34.75
N GLN A 995 -13.36 -1.38 35.74
CA GLN A 995 -12.07 -2.07 35.88
C GLN A 995 -12.15 -3.60 35.88
N PRO A 996 -13.03 -4.30 36.63
CA PRO A 996 -12.93 -5.76 36.82
C PRO A 996 -12.99 -6.60 35.53
N HIS A 997 -13.69 -6.11 34.51
CA HIS A 997 -13.84 -6.81 33.23
C HIS A 997 -12.68 -6.53 32.28
N LEU A 998 -12.06 -5.34 32.29
CA LEU A 998 -10.90 -5.02 31.45
C LEU A 998 -9.54 -5.32 32.12
N SER A 999 -9.39 -5.03 33.42
CA SER A 999 -8.17 -5.30 34.20
C SER A 999 -7.91 -6.78 34.51
N ARG A 1000 -8.83 -7.67 34.10
CA ARG A 1000 -8.63 -9.13 34.12
C ARG A 1000 -8.00 -9.63 32.80
N TRP A 1001 -8.08 -8.84 31.73
CA TRP A 1001 -7.55 -9.13 30.40
C TRP A 1001 -6.24 -8.35 30.18
N LEU A 1002 -6.16 -7.14 30.72
CA LEU A 1002 -5.01 -6.24 30.68
C LEU A 1002 -4.27 -6.21 32.02
N ARG A 1003 -2.96 -6.44 32.01
CA ARG A 1003 -2.06 -5.97 33.09
C ARG A 1003 -1.29 -4.75 32.56
N PHE A 1004 -1.39 -3.63 33.24
CA PHE A 1004 -0.37 -2.58 33.12
C PHE A 1004 0.89 -3.06 33.86
N PRO A 1005 2.06 -3.15 33.21
CA PRO A 1005 3.31 -3.40 33.91
C PRO A 1005 3.61 -2.27 34.89
N GLY A 1006 4.26 -2.59 36.01
CA GLY A 1006 4.88 -1.56 36.85
C GLY A 1006 6.02 -0.87 36.10
N THR A 1007 6.30 0.38 36.43
CA THR A 1007 7.35 1.19 35.78
C THR A 1007 8.73 0.52 35.88
N GLY A 1008 9.19 -0.02 34.76
CA GLY A 1008 10.50 -0.61 34.55
C GLY A 1008 10.84 -0.57 33.06
N GLU A 1009 12.08 -0.32 32.73
CA GLU A 1009 12.51 -0.01 31.35
C GLU A 1009 12.38 -1.23 30.44
N ALA A 1010 11.67 -1.06 29.32
CA ALA A 1010 11.57 -2.04 28.25
C ALA A 1010 11.77 -1.32 26.91
N SER A 1011 12.59 -1.90 26.02
CA SER A 1011 12.99 -1.31 24.73
C SER A 1011 11.92 -1.37 23.63
N SER A 1012 10.69 -1.77 23.98
CA SER A 1012 9.49 -1.62 23.15
C SER A 1012 8.37 -1.09 24.05
N PRO A 1013 7.60 -0.06 23.63
CA PRO A 1013 6.59 0.55 24.48
C PRO A 1013 5.40 -0.36 24.81
N PHE A 1014 5.18 -1.46 24.07
CA PHE A 1014 4.08 -2.41 24.29
C PHE A 1014 4.46 -3.87 23.96
N PRO A 1015 5.21 -4.58 24.83
CA PRO A 1015 5.57 -5.98 24.59
C PRO A 1015 4.37 -6.93 24.71
N LEU A 1016 4.39 -8.05 23.98
CA LEU A 1016 3.35 -9.10 24.05
C LEU A 1016 3.04 -9.56 25.48
N SER A 1017 4.05 -9.59 26.36
CA SER A 1017 3.96 -10.00 27.76
C SER A 1017 3.05 -9.11 28.63
N ALA A 1018 2.66 -7.91 28.17
CA ALA A 1018 1.68 -7.05 28.84
C ALA A 1018 0.23 -7.58 28.69
N PHE A 1019 -0.05 -8.30 27.61
CA PHE A 1019 -1.39 -8.84 27.30
C PHE A 1019 -1.47 -10.31 27.71
N ARG A 1020 -2.53 -10.70 28.42
CA ARG A 1020 -2.76 -12.10 28.78
C ARG A 1020 -3.52 -12.81 27.65
N PRO A 1021 -3.16 -14.05 27.30
CA PRO A 1021 -4.01 -14.91 26.49
C PRO A 1021 -5.43 -15.04 27.06
N LEU A 1022 -6.44 -14.93 26.21
CA LEU A 1022 -7.86 -14.96 26.57
C LEU A 1022 -8.39 -16.40 26.65
N PRO A 1023 -8.71 -16.94 27.85
CA PRO A 1023 -9.28 -18.28 27.99
C PRO A 1023 -10.74 -18.35 27.52
N VAL A 1024 -11.15 -19.51 26.99
CA VAL A 1024 -12.57 -19.79 26.67
C VAL A 1024 -13.50 -19.71 27.88
N SER A 1025 -12.98 -19.93 29.07
CA SER A 1025 -13.70 -19.78 30.35
C SER A 1025 -13.83 -18.33 30.84
N ALA A 1026 -13.50 -17.34 30.01
CA ALA A 1026 -13.82 -15.94 30.28
C ALA A 1026 -15.34 -15.73 30.46
N PRO A 1027 -15.79 -14.82 31.34
CA PRO A 1027 -17.20 -14.47 31.47
C PRO A 1027 -17.83 -14.06 30.13
N ALA A 1028 -19.14 -14.22 30.00
CA ALA A 1028 -19.86 -13.72 28.85
C ALA A 1028 -19.87 -12.17 28.84
N ILE A 1029 -19.91 -11.58 27.64
CA ILE A 1029 -20.18 -10.15 27.43
C ILE A 1029 -21.71 -9.97 27.55
N PRO A 1030 -22.22 -9.32 28.62
CA PRO A 1030 -23.66 -9.23 28.85
C PRO A 1030 -24.35 -8.42 27.76
N GLY A 1031 -25.53 -8.87 27.34
CA GLY A 1031 -26.36 -8.18 26.35
C GLY A 1031 -25.85 -8.22 24.91
N LEU A 1032 -24.73 -8.90 24.63
CA LEU A 1032 -24.19 -9.07 23.28
C LEU A 1032 -24.79 -10.30 22.58
N LEU A 1033 -25.47 -10.06 21.45
CA LEU A 1033 -25.81 -11.07 20.45
C LEU A 1033 -24.71 -11.16 19.39
N ALA A 1034 -24.06 -12.31 19.29
CA ALA A 1034 -23.08 -12.61 18.25
C ALA A 1034 -23.74 -13.37 17.09
N LEU A 1035 -23.46 -12.96 15.86
CA LEU A 1035 -23.97 -13.58 14.63
C LEU A 1035 -22.78 -14.02 13.77
N HIS A 1036 -22.83 -15.22 13.19
CA HIS A 1036 -21.93 -15.61 12.10
C HIS A 1036 -22.75 -15.81 10.80
N ILE A 1037 -22.50 -14.94 9.82
CA ILE A 1037 -23.20 -14.87 8.54
C ILE A 1037 -22.18 -14.84 7.41
N ARG A 1038 -21.85 -16.01 6.86
CA ARG A 1038 -21.02 -16.12 5.67
C ARG A 1038 -21.90 -16.02 4.43
N ARG A 1039 -21.75 -14.94 3.66
CA ARG A 1039 -22.32 -14.83 2.31
C ARG A 1039 -21.19 -15.09 1.32
N GLY A 1040 -20.77 -14.13 0.48
CA GLY A 1040 -19.59 -14.29 -0.38
C GLY A 1040 -19.52 -15.64 -1.10
N ASP A 1041 -18.50 -16.44 -0.78
CA ASP A 1041 -18.25 -17.79 -1.33
C ASP A 1041 -19.37 -18.83 -1.07
N PHE A 1042 -20.23 -18.62 -0.06
CA PHE A 1042 -21.31 -19.56 0.26
C PHE A 1042 -22.46 -19.55 -0.76
N GLY A 1043 -22.50 -18.58 -1.68
CA GLY A 1043 -23.52 -18.53 -2.74
C GLY A 1043 -23.42 -19.71 -3.70
N GLU A 1044 -22.19 -20.19 -3.95
CA GLU A 1044 -21.92 -21.41 -4.73
C GLU A 1044 -21.76 -22.65 -3.85
N HIS A 1045 -21.42 -22.49 -2.56
CA HIS A 1045 -21.23 -23.63 -1.67
C HIS A 1045 -22.55 -24.22 -1.17
N CYS A 1046 -23.49 -23.39 -0.71
CA CYS A 1046 -24.77 -23.87 -0.18
C CYS A 1046 -25.59 -24.70 -1.20
N PRO A 1047 -25.68 -24.33 -2.49
CA PRO A 1047 -26.32 -25.17 -3.50
C PRO A 1047 -25.66 -26.55 -3.69
N ARG A 1048 -24.35 -26.67 -3.49
CA ARG A 1048 -23.64 -27.96 -3.53
C ARG A 1048 -23.91 -28.80 -2.29
N LEU A 1049 -23.86 -28.21 -1.09
CA LEU A 1049 -24.27 -28.88 0.14
C LEU A 1049 -25.72 -29.39 0.05
N ALA A 1050 -26.62 -28.60 -0.53
CA ALA A 1050 -28.00 -28.98 -0.79
C ALA A 1050 -28.13 -30.08 -1.86
N ALA A 1051 -27.25 -30.11 -2.86
CA ALA A 1051 -27.22 -31.15 -3.88
C ALA A 1051 -26.70 -32.49 -3.34
N GLU A 1052 -25.66 -32.45 -2.51
CA GLU A 1052 -25.01 -33.60 -1.87
C GLU A 1052 -25.76 -34.06 -0.61
N SER A 1053 -26.83 -33.37 -0.20
CA SER A 1053 -27.66 -33.69 0.98
C SER A 1053 -26.89 -33.69 2.31
N LEU A 1054 -25.86 -32.84 2.41
CA LEU A 1054 -24.98 -32.75 3.57
C LEU A 1054 -25.65 -32.08 4.77
N ASP A 1055 -25.27 -32.52 5.97
CA ASP A 1055 -25.78 -32.02 7.26
C ASP A 1055 -24.90 -30.87 7.80
N TYR A 1056 -25.23 -30.31 8.97
CA TYR A 1056 -24.38 -29.31 9.64
C TYR A 1056 -22.95 -29.83 9.90
N ASN A 1057 -21.99 -28.91 9.97
CA ASN A 1057 -20.60 -29.24 10.27
C ASN A 1057 -20.43 -29.72 11.72
N THR A 1058 -20.37 -31.03 11.89
CA THR A 1058 -19.60 -31.71 12.94
C THR A 1058 -20.02 -31.34 14.37
N TRP A 1059 -19.37 -30.39 15.05
CA TRP A 1059 -19.77 -29.97 16.40
C TRP A 1059 -21.12 -29.25 16.44
N ASN A 1060 -21.60 -28.76 15.30
CA ASN A 1060 -22.95 -28.22 15.15
C ASN A 1060 -24.04 -29.32 15.16
N LEU A 1061 -23.65 -30.61 15.09
CA LEU A 1061 -24.54 -31.77 15.24
C LEU A 1061 -24.63 -32.27 16.69
N LEU A 1062 -24.00 -31.60 17.67
CA LEU A 1062 -24.07 -32.02 19.08
C LEU A 1062 -25.52 -32.01 19.58
N GLY A 1063 -25.96 -33.17 20.05
CA GLY A 1063 -27.36 -33.46 20.39
C GLY A 1063 -28.03 -34.50 19.48
N ARG A 1064 -27.49 -34.75 18.28
CA ARG A 1064 -27.88 -35.89 17.43
C ARG A 1064 -27.52 -37.21 18.14
N PRO A 1065 -28.44 -38.18 18.29
CA PRO A 1065 -28.11 -39.50 18.84
C PRO A 1065 -27.11 -40.24 17.96
N THR A 1066 -26.09 -40.87 18.56
CA THR A 1066 -25.08 -41.68 17.85
C THR A 1066 -24.95 -43.07 18.44
N PRO A 1067 -24.67 -44.11 17.62
CA PRO A 1067 -24.40 -45.46 18.11
C PRO A 1067 -23.23 -45.46 19.09
N GLY A 1068 -23.47 -45.85 20.35
CA GLY A 1068 -22.46 -45.91 21.40
C GLY A 1068 -22.08 -44.57 22.06
N GLY A 1069 -22.75 -43.46 21.70
CA GLY A 1069 -22.48 -42.14 22.29
C GLY A 1069 -23.01 -41.97 23.72
N GLY A 1070 -22.20 -41.35 24.59
CA GLY A 1070 -22.68 -40.81 25.88
C GLY A 1070 -23.51 -39.52 25.70
N PRO A 1071 -24.05 -38.94 26.79
CA PRO A 1071 -24.91 -37.75 26.72
C PRO A 1071 -24.15 -36.52 26.20
N ALA A 1072 -24.34 -36.22 24.92
CA ALA A 1072 -23.89 -34.97 24.30
C ALA A 1072 -24.79 -33.80 24.72
N PRO A 1073 -24.29 -32.54 24.72
CA PRO A 1073 -25.12 -31.37 24.95
C PRO A 1073 -26.13 -31.21 23.81
N LEU A 1074 -27.43 -31.18 24.13
CA LEU A 1074 -28.49 -30.94 23.15
C LEU A 1074 -28.47 -29.48 22.71
N LEU A 1075 -28.12 -29.23 21.44
CA LEU A 1075 -28.27 -27.91 20.82
C LEU A 1075 -29.74 -27.68 20.39
N PRO A 1076 -30.35 -26.50 20.61
CA PRO A 1076 -31.81 -26.36 20.54
C PRO A 1076 -32.40 -26.40 19.13
N ASP A 1077 -31.60 -26.01 18.13
CA ASP A 1077 -32.06 -25.73 16.77
C ASP A 1077 -31.51 -26.77 15.77
N TYR A 1078 -31.36 -28.02 16.21
CA TYR A 1078 -30.99 -29.15 15.34
C TYR A 1078 -32.15 -29.53 14.41
N ARG A 1079 -31.83 -29.86 13.16
CA ARG A 1079 -32.82 -30.17 12.12
C ARG A 1079 -33.49 -31.53 12.35
N ASN A 1080 -34.80 -31.53 12.52
CA ASN A 1080 -35.59 -32.77 12.55
C ASN A 1080 -35.83 -33.30 11.11
N GLY A 1081 -35.88 -34.63 10.96
CA GLY A 1081 -35.73 -35.32 9.66
C GLY A 1081 -36.95 -35.34 8.72
N SER A 1082 -37.82 -34.34 8.76
CA SER A 1082 -39.09 -34.30 8.02
C SER A 1082 -39.11 -33.42 6.76
N ASP A 1083 -38.23 -32.42 6.69
CA ASP A 1083 -38.21 -31.42 5.60
C ASP A 1083 -37.49 -31.93 4.34
N ASP A 1084 -37.84 -31.38 3.17
CA ASP A 1084 -37.04 -31.54 1.94
C ASP A 1084 -35.58 -31.15 2.22
N VAL A 1085 -34.66 -32.05 1.87
CA VAL A 1085 -33.24 -31.91 2.18
C VAL A 1085 -32.59 -30.75 1.44
N ARG A 1086 -33.04 -30.43 0.23
CA ARG A 1086 -32.49 -29.34 -0.58
C ARG A 1086 -32.97 -27.98 -0.07
N GLU A 1087 -34.28 -27.85 0.17
CA GLU A 1087 -34.84 -26.59 0.68
C GLU A 1087 -34.32 -26.27 2.09
N ALA A 1088 -34.28 -27.26 2.99
CA ALA A 1088 -33.81 -27.04 4.36
C ALA A 1088 -32.33 -26.62 4.37
N VAL A 1089 -31.45 -27.27 3.60
CA VAL A 1089 -30.04 -26.87 3.53
C VAL A 1089 -29.92 -25.43 3.03
N MET A 1090 -30.63 -25.04 1.96
CA MET A 1090 -30.60 -23.64 1.50
C MET A 1090 -31.12 -22.65 2.53
N ARG A 1091 -32.22 -22.97 3.22
CA ARG A 1091 -32.85 -22.13 4.26
C ARG A 1091 -31.92 -21.81 5.43
N HIS A 1092 -31.11 -22.79 5.87
CA HIS A 1092 -30.21 -22.66 7.03
C HIS A 1092 -28.75 -22.32 6.65
N CYS A 1093 -28.33 -22.59 5.41
CA CYS A 1093 -27.00 -22.24 4.89
C CYS A 1093 -26.95 -20.83 4.30
N TRP A 1094 -27.96 -20.45 3.52
CA TRP A 1094 -28.08 -19.18 2.80
C TRP A 1094 -29.42 -18.49 3.12
N PRO A 1095 -29.67 -18.11 4.38
CA PRO A 1095 -30.93 -17.48 4.76
C PRO A 1095 -31.15 -16.13 4.03
N ALA A 1096 -32.41 -15.86 3.72
CA ALA A 1096 -32.86 -14.54 3.25
C ALA A 1096 -32.80 -13.51 4.39
N LEU A 1097 -32.77 -12.21 4.06
CA LEU A 1097 -32.63 -11.15 5.07
C LEU A 1097 -33.81 -11.14 6.06
N GLU A 1098 -35.01 -11.40 5.55
CA GLU A 1098 -36.26 -11.53 6.30
C GLU A 1098 -36.19 -12.70 7.29
N SER A 1099 -35.60 -13.82 6.87
CA SER A 1099 -35.37 -14.99 7.74
C SER A 1099 -34.34 -14.67 8.83
N VAL A 1100 -33.24 -14.00 8.50
CA VAL A 1100 -32.22 -13.53 9.46
C VAL A 1100 -32.86 -12.61 10.51
N LEU A 1101 -33.64 -11.61 10.08
CA LEU A 1101 -34.28 -10.64 10.97
C LEU A 1101 -35.35 -11.30 11.86
N ALA A 1102 -36.20 -12.17 11.31
CA ALA A 1102 -37.18 -12.93 12.07
C ALA A 1102 -36.51 -13.84 13.12
N ARG A 1103 -35.37 -14.45 12.76
CA ARG A 1103 -34.57 -15.29 13.66
C ARG A 1103 -33.96 -14.48 14.80
N ILE A 1104 -33.36 -13.33 14.50
CA ILE A 1104 -32.80 -12.40 15.50
C ILE A 1104 -33.90 -11.90 16.45
N ALA A 1105 -35.07 -11.53 15.93
CA ALA A 1105 -36.21 -11.09 16.75
C ALA A 1105 -36.72 -12.21 17.68
N HIS A 1106 -36.82 -13.45 17.20
CA HIS A 1106 -37.19 -14.61 18.01
C HIS A 1106 -36.16 -14.87 19.14
N ILE A 1107 -34.87 -14.81 18.84
CA ILE A 1107 -33.82 -14.97 19.86
C ILE A 1107 -33.83 -13.83 20.88
N ARG A 1108 -34.05 -12.57 20.46
CA ARG A 1108 -34.22 -11.43 21.39
C ARG A 1108 -35.44 -11.57 22.29
N ALA A 1109 -36.55 -12.15 21.79
CA ALA A 1109 -37.73 -12.42 22.60
C ALA A 1109 -37.49 -13.49 23.69
N LEU A 1110 -36.60 -14.47 23.44
CA LEU A 1110 -36.18 -15.46 24.44
C LEU A 1110 -35.10 -14.92 25.40
N HIS A 1111 -34.32 -13.94 24.97
CA HIS A 1111 -33.24 -13.32 25.72
C HIS A 1111 -33.40 -11.78 25.73
N PRO A 1112 -34.38 -11.24 26.50
CA PRO A 1112 -34.76 -9.83 26.44
C PRO A 1112 -33.70 -8.84 26.96
N GLY A 1113 -32.61 -9.34 27.57
CA GLY A 1113 -31.43 -8.55 27.94
C GLY A 1113 -30.46 -8.30 26.78
N LEU A 1114 -30.73 -8.78 25.57
CA LEU A 1114 -29.89 -8.54 24.40
C LEU A 1114 -30.11 -7.12 23.82
N GLU A 1115 -29.03 -6.36 23.77
CA GLU A 1115 -29.00 -4.92 23.48
C GLU A 1115 -28.05 -4.56 22.34
N ASP A 1116 -26.90 -5.23 22.20
CA ASP A 1116 -25.91 -5.01 21.13
C ASP A 1116 -25.81 -6.24 20.19
N VAL A 1117 -25.46 -6.01 18.93
CA VAL A 1117 -25.23 -7.05 17.92
C VAL A 1117 -23.81 -6.95 17.34
N PHE A 1118 -23.11 -8.08 17.25
CA PHE A 1118 -21.87 -8.21 16.47
C PHE A 1118 -22.02 -9.25 15.35
N VAL A 1119 -21.65 -8.90 14.11
CA VAL A 1119 -21.80 -9.74 12.92
C VAL A 1119 -20.44 -10.14 12.34
N ALA A 1120 -20.01 -11.38 12.59
CA ALA A 1120 -18.88 -11.97 11.91
C ALA A 1120 -19.29 -12.38 10.48
N THR A 1121 -18.65 -11.81 9.46
CA THR A 1121 -19.18 -11.89 8.09
C THR A 1121 -18.16 -11.62 6.98
N ASN A 1122 -18.44 -12.19 5.80
CA ASN A 1122 -17.85 -11.83 4.51
C ASN A 1122 -18.93 -11.39 3.49
N ALA A 1123 -20.06 -10.87 3.96
CA ALA A 1123 -21.13 -10.38 3.10
C ALA A 1123 -20.77 -9.05 2.43
N GLU A 1124 -21.42 -8.80 1.29
CA GLU A 1124 -21.34 -7.55 0.55
C GLU A 1124 -21.96 -6.39 1.36
N ARG A 1125 -21.40 -5.19 1.19
CA ARG A 1125 -21.72 -4.04 2.05
C ARG A 1125 -23.20 -3.64 1.98
N GLU A 1126 -23.81 -3.68 0.80
CA GLU A 1126 -25.25 -3.40 0.60
C GLU A 1126 -26.15 -4.31 1.45
N TRP A 1127 -25.82 -5.61 1.54
CA TRP A 1127 -26.60 -6.55 2.36
C TRP A 1127 -26.42 -6.28 3.86
N LEU A 1128 -25.23 -5.81 4.26
CA LEU A 1128 -24.96 -5.38 5.64
C LEU A 1128 -25.61 -4.04 5.99
N ASP A 1129 -25.65 -3.08 5.05
CA ASP A 1129 -26.37 -1.81 5.20
C ASP A 1129 -27.87 -2.08 5.46
N ALA A 1130 -28.47 -3.00 4.70
CA ALA A 1130 -29.86 -3.41 4.89
C ALA A 1130 -30.09 -4.09 6.25
N LEU A 1131 -29.21 -5.00 6.67
CA LEU A 1131 -29.28 -5.65 7.98
C LEU A 1131 -29.12 -4.65 9.14
N GLU A 1132 -28.13 -3.77 9.08
CA GLU A 1132 -27.88 -2.72 10.09
C GLU A 1132 -29.05 -1.73 10.19
N ALA A 1133 -29.65 -1.35 9.04
CA ALA A 1133 -30.82 -0.48 9.02
C ALA A 1133 -32.05 -1.11 9.69
N GLU A 1134 -32.37 -2.37 9.39
CA GLU A 1134 -33.51 -3.06 10.00
C GLU A 1134 -33.28 -3.39 11.49
N LEU A 1135 -32.06 -3.75 11.89
CA LEU A 1135 -31.72 -3.92 13.31
C LEU A 1135 -31.77 -2.59 14.08
N SER A 1136 -31.36 -1.48 13.46
CA SER A 1136 -31.50 -0.14 14.05
C SER A 1136 -32.98 0.25 14.22
N LYS A 1137 -33.82 -0.01 13.22
CA LYS A 1137 -35.29 0.17 13.31
C LYS A 1137 -35.92 -0.70 14.40
N ALA A 1138 -35.41 -1.91 14.60
CA ALA A 1138 -35.83 -2.82 15.67
C ALA A 1138 -35.32 -2.44 17.07
N GLY A 1139 -34.68 -1.28 17.24
CA GLY A 1139 -34.25 -0.77 18.54
C GLY A 1139 -33.14 -1.61 19.19
N TRP A 1140 -32.20 -2.11 18.40
CA TRP A 1140 -30.88 -2.53 18.93
C TRP A 1140 -30.04 -1.29 19.25
N ARG A 1141 -29.26 -1.32 20.34
CA ARG A 1141 -28.47 -0.18 20.84
C ARG A 1141 -27.25 0.10 19.96
N GLY A 1142 -26.60 -0.96 19.53
CA GLY A 1142 -25.48 -0.91 18.61
C GLY A 1142 -25.46 -2.16 17.74
N VAL A 1143 -25.09 -1.98 16.48
CA VAL A 1143 -24.82 -3.05 15.51
C VAL A 1143 -23.44 -2.80 14.96
N ALA A 1144 -22.61 -3.82 14.93
CA ALA A 1144 -21.24 -3.77 14.41
C ALA A 1144 -20.89 -5.07 13.69
N THR A 1145 -19.90 -5.01 12.81
CA THR A 1145 -19.46 -6.15 11.97
C THR A 1145 -17.95 -6.38 12.10
N SER A 1146 -17.45 -7.51 11.56
CA SER A 1146 -16.00 -7.70 11.34
C SER A 1146 -15.35 -6.54 10.57
N LEU A 1147 -16.10 -5.87 9.69
CA LEU A 1147 -15.61 -4.75 8.88
C LEU A 1147 -15.38 -3.48 9.71
N ASP A 1148 -16.03 -3.34 10.87
CA ASP A 1148 -15.91 -2.17 11.75
C ASP A 1148 -14.67 -2.22 12.64
N LEU A 1149 -14.20 -3.43 12.96
CA LEU A 1149 -13.01 -3.66 13.77
C LEU A 1149 -11.80 -2.88 13.22
N ARG A 1150 -11.09 -2.18 14.12
CA ARG A 1150 -9.79 -1.56 13.87
C ARG A 1150 -8.72 -2.55 14.28
N LEU A 1151 -8.00 -3.14 13.32
CA LEU A 1151 -7.02 -4.20 13.55
C LEU A 1151 -5.64 -3.78 13.03
N ALA A 1152 -4.59 -4.08 13.80
CA ALA A 1152 -3.20 -3.98 13.32
C ALA A 1152 -2.92 -5.12 12.31
N PRO A 1153 -1.87 -5.03 11.48
CA PRO A 1153 -1.49 -6.04 10.48
C PRO A 1153 -1.58 -7.49 10.94
N ASP A 1154 -0.75 -7.88 11.89
CA ASP A 1154 -0.59 -9.24 12.36
C ASP A 1154 -1.87 -9.75 13.05
N GLU A 1155 -2.56 -8.85 13.76
CA GLU A 1155 -3.89 -9.11 14.36
C GLU A 1155 -4.97 -9.38 13.31
N ALA A 1156 -4.90 -8.71 12.15
CA ALA A 1156 -5.85 -8.87 11.05
C ALA A 1156 -5.49 -10.02 10.09
N ALA A 1157 -4.22 -10.43 10.05
CA ALA A 1157 -3.80 -11.71 9.48
C ALA A 1157 -4.39 -12.89 10.27
N VAL A 1158 -4.67 -12.69 11.56
CA VAL A 1158 -5.44 -13.63 12.41
C VAL A 1158 -6.89 -13.18 12.67
N SER A 1159 -7.47 -12.33 11.82
CA SER A 1159 -8.81 -11.74 12.00
C SER A 1159 -9.91 -12.76 12.36
N HIS A 1160 -9.95 -13.92 11.69
CA HIS A 1160 -10.93 -14.97 12.01
C HIS A 1160 -10.87 -15.48 13.47
N ALA A 1161 -9.70 -15.41 14.13
CA ALA A 1161 -9.56 -15.72 15.54
C ALA A 1161 -9.99 -14.55 16.45
N VAL A 1162 -9.87 -13.31 15.98
CA VAL A 1162 -10.47 -12.13 16.63
C VAL A 1162 -11.99 -12.23 16.61
N ASP A 1163 -12.57 -12.53 15.44
CA ASP A 1163 -14.01 -12.77 15.28
C ASP A 1163 -14.48 -13.89 16.21
N MET A 1164 -13.89 -15.08 16.12
CA MET A 1164 -14.27 -16.21 16.98
C MET A 1164 -14.05 -15.96 18.48
N GLY A 1165 -13.10 -15.11 18.86
CA GLY A 1165 -12.95 -14.65 20.23
C GLY A 1165 -14.14 -13.80 20.71
N ILE A 1166 -14.67 -12.92 19.86
CA ILE A 1166 -15.88 -12.13 20.15
C ILE A 1166 -17.13 -13.05 20.16
N LEU A 1167 -17.29 -13.92 19.15
CA LEU A 1167 -18.41 -14.87 19.07
C LEU A 1167 -18.44 -15.85 20.25
N GLY A 1168 -17.26 -16.29 20.73
CA GLY A 1168 -17.12 -17.10 21.94
C GLY A 1168 -17.38 -16.33 23.24
N ALA A 1169 -17.05 -15.04 23.27
CA ALA A 1169 -17.26 -14.17 24.42
C ALA A 1169 -18.71 -13.70 24.59
N ALA A 1170 -19.50 -13.58 23.52
CA ALA A 1170 -20.89 -13.10 23.56
C ALA A 1170 -21.83 -13.91 24.48
N GLU A 1171 -22.93 -13.29 24.94
CA GLU A 1171 -23.96 -13.97 25.73
C GLU A 1171 -24.67 -15.05 24.91
N VAL A 1172 -25.24 -14.68 23.77
CA VAL A 1172 -25.90 -15.59 22.83
C VAL A 1172 -25.20 -15.53 21.48
N PHE A 1173 -25.08 -16.68 20.81
CA PHE A 1173 -24.47 -16.84 19.50
C PHE A 1173 -25.45 -17.50 18.52
N ILE A 1174 -25.69 -16.89 17.36
CA ILE A 1174 -26.37 -17.50 16.21
C ILE A 1174 -25.35 -17.76 15.11
N GLY A 1175 -25.20 -19.02 14.70
CA GLY A 1175 -24.23 -19.42 13.69
C GLY A 1175 -24.84 -20.08 12.45
N GLN A 1176 -24.08 -20.04 11.37
CA GLN A 1176 -24.36 -20.82 10.16
C GLN A 1176 -23.88 -22.26 10.35
N GLY A 1177 -24.81 -23.20 10.56
CA GLY A 1177 -24.53 -24.59 10.97
C GLY A 1177 -23.60 -25.38 10.03
N TYR A 1178 -23.50 -24.98 8.76
CA TYR A 1178 -22.64 -25.61 7.76
C TYR A 1178 -21.16 -25.17 7.81
N SER A 1179 -20.81 -24.12 8.56
CA SER A 1179 -19.44 -23.59 8.58
C SER A 1179 -18.58 -24.17 9.70
N SER A 1180 -17.33 -24.51 9.39
CA SER A 1180 -16.31 -24.89 10.37
C SER A 1180 -15.96 -23.76 11.34
N LEU A 1181 -16.12 -22.49 10.94
CA LEU A 1181 -16.00 -21.33 11.86
C LEU A 1181 -17.07 -21.41 12.96
N THR A 1182 -18.33 -21.64 12.59
CA THR A 1182 -19.42 -21.86 13.56
C THR A 1182 -19.12 -23.04 14.48
N SER A 1183 -18.69 -24.15 13.91
CA SER A 1183 -18.35 -25.38 14.63
C SER A 1183 -17.20 -25.17 15.62
N ASN A 1184 -16.20 -24.36 15.26
CA ASN A 1184 -15.12 -23.91 16.13
C ASN A 1184 -15.62 -23.05 17.30
N VAL A 1185 -16.49 -22.09 17.05
CA VAL A 1185 -17.13 -21.29 18.10
C VAL A 1185 -17.95 -22.17 19.04
N VAL A 1186 -18.73 -23.13 18.52
CA VAL A 1186 -19.55 -24.04 19.34
C VAL A 1186 -18.69 -24.93 20.25
N GLN A 1187 -17.65 -25.60 19.74
CA GLN A 1187 -16.79 -26.43 20.59
C GLN A 1187 -16.10 -25.61 21.69
N LEU A 1188 -15.61 -24.41 21.37
CA LEU A 1188 -14.92 -23.52 22.33
C LEU A 1188 -15.88 -22.90 23.35
N ARG A 1189 -17.10 -22.51 22.94
CA ARG A 1189 -18.15 -22.03 23.86
C ARG A 1189 -18.56 -23.10 24.87
N LEU A 1190 -18.79 -24.33 24.41
CA LEU A 1190 -19.18 -25.45 25.28
C LEU A 1190 -18.04 -25.84 26.24
N ALA A 1191 -16.78 -25.93 25.77
CA ALA A 1191 -15.63 -26.18 26.64
C ALA A 1191 -15.31 -25.02 27.60
N GLY A 1192 -15.66 -23.79 27.22
CA GLY A 1192 -15.67 -22.61 28.09
C GLY A 1192 -16.82 -22.55 29.10
N GLY A 1193 -17.70 -23.55 29.12
CA GLY A 1193 -18.83 -23.65 30.06
C GLY A 1193 -20.05 -22.80 29.71
N ARG A 1194 -20.19 -22.32 28.47
CA ARG A 1194 -21.42 -21.66 28.00
C ARG A 1194 -22.56 -22.69 27.98
N ALA A 1195 -23.73 -22.30 28.49
CA ALA A 1195 -24.90 -23.17 28.47
C ALA A 1195 -25.29 -23.52 27.00
N PRO A 1196 -25.60 -24.79 26.68
CA PRO A 1196 -25.86 -25.22 25.30
C PRO A 1196 -26.93 -24.39 24.58
N ALA A 1197 -27.98 -24.00 25.30
CA ALA A 1197 -29.09 -23.17 24.81
C ALA A 1197 -28.73 -21.72 24.42
N THR A 1198 -27.46 -21.30 24.62
CA THR A 1198 -26.93 -20.02 24.11
C THR A 1198 -26.26 -20.12 22.75
N ASN A 1199 -26.10 -21.34 22.22
CA ASN A 1199 -25.58 -21.59 20.87
C ASN A 1199 -26.77 -21.96 19.99
N ARG A 1200 -27.02 -21.16 18.96
CA ARG A 1200 -28.20 -21.24 18.09
C ARG A 1200 -27.77 -21.27 16.63
N PHE A 1201 -28.67 -21.73 15.78
CA PHE A 1201 -28.48 -21.70 14.32
C PHE A 1201 -29.54 -20.85 13.63
N TRP A 1202 -29.30 -20.51 12.35
CA TRP A 1202 -30.25 -19.80 11.49
C TRP A 1202 -31.56 -20.55 11.31
#